data_AF-A0A1W4X8K3-F1
#
_entry.id   AF-A0A1W4X8K3-F1
#
_cell.length_a   1.000
_cell.length_b   1.000
_cell.length_c   1.000
_cell.angle_alpha   90.00
_cell.angle_beta   90.00
_cell.angle_gamma   90.00
#
_symmetry.space_group_name_H-M   'P 1'
#
loop_
_entity.id
_entity.type
_entity.pdbx_description
1 polymer ?
#
loop_
_entity_poly.entity_id
_entity_poly.type
_entity_poly.pdbx_seq_one_letter_code
_entity_poly.pdbx_strand_id
1 'polypeptide(L)'
;MIHFCRQVSELLLACTPIIGKHSKEITCGGWNADKILILGSEDKTLSLSNADGDTLKIISLRAEPANVQFSEMKVDKRIGGENTISLIVGKRTLYLYSLFDTENPIELEFQQHYGNIVSYKWFGDGYILLGFALGYFIAISTHIKEVGRELFQVKNYKNSLNDIALCKRMGKVASCGDNIIKIHDLNSLQETSSLLTLPHESELDKIVWSDDGKLLAVSTINGSVNVYVLNVPMLTSVFGTKILVLSNLSEVNLYNFCGNKKKLIPMPIPLETEPSIIAVGPYHFITAINNKAWFYDLTKQPCSDTVPLLLRTKEYLSTITSVNINSEYASILFDGRIELHLIEQLEVEYKNREAISLPDANSISKITCQVLTTDFLIYGTDNGQIVFFHIEDWTVLTTYTHSVGISQIFSDPTGTKIVIIDLQSLGYFYNAVNGNFMSIPDWPSKTLGVVWDSSLLDKNVFIIFDENSIFPYIFQRFSINGPTIQKINEKFTLLSNQLPLLMYSGDIVLAANNGRLLTLPMNPSDESSTKQLERKDLEHTINRHLIFERFAVAFNLCYLLQSVNMWVKLAEEALKHLEVNIALLAYKELRNVAMVYSLEQITNIEDTNLLAGYCSMYLKDYSKAQKWFLNSHYPQASLQMQRDLLQWDHALELSKKLAPDQLPFISREYAHQLESIGNYSEAYILYDKGLTENVNENIEPQHVFICKCGTARTTIRCGNYKQGIIIANEVNNRELFIECANILASMKQYQEAAFFYEKAQVYDKAASTYIKIKNWKKVEELLPNITSNKIYSQYAKAKELEGKYKDSLKAYYMANDFDSVIRLELDYLNNPTAAVELAEETKSVEGFRMVARFFQRINDYFSTIKFLVMARDFEEAFELTKKQKMFTYYGDVLLNTLSLGGVRHDDFHKLALHFEHEKDYLLAGKYFFHARDYNKALDHLLRASKSTMNQSAAISLAIEAVASSNNQQLAARLIEFLLGETDGNPKDPKYLFQLYMARKQYKDATKSALIIANEEQINGNYKNARDILFNMYQELKINGISIPQDMYHTLMLLHSYILVRLHIRRGNHLLSARLLLRVAENISKFPTHIVPILTSTVIECYRADLKHSAYKYATSLIQNQNYRKQIDSKYLNKIESIIRKAPKNSTSANLNDDLVESVTSCPYCGTLFPEMETFCSGCKKNVPVCIVTGRHIVKDDITVCPECSFPAIRSEFLEILNTEEEKLCPMCHSSVDPSKLEKTSELAM
;
A
#
# COMPACT_ATOMS: atom_id res chain seq x y z
N MET A 1 -34.49 -36.09 47.42
CA MET A 1 -35.48 -35.68 48.45
C MET A 1 -36.35 -34.49 48.05
N ILE A 2 -35.83 -33.43 47.43
CA ILE A 2 -36.60 -32.18 47.16
C ILE A 2 -37.66 -32.35 46.06
N HIS A 3 -37.39 -33.13 45.00
CA HIS A 3 -38.39 -33.42 43.96
C HIS A 3 -39.54 -34.31 44.48
N PHE A 4 -39.22 -35.18 45.44
CA PHE A 4 -40.19 -36.00 46.16
C PHE A 4 -41.06 -35.10 47.06
N CYS A 5 -40.48 -34.13 47.78
CA CYS A 5 -41.22 -33.23 48.67
C CYS A 5 -42.19 -32.27 47.95
N ARG A 6 -41.89 -31.81 46.73
CA ARG A 6 -42.74 -30.82 46.03
C ARG A 6 -44.01 -31.44 45.44
N GLN A 7 -43.90 -32.60 44.79
CA GLN A 7 -45.07 -33.39 44.38
C GLN A 7 -45.87 -33.86 45.60
N VAL A 8 -45.17 -34.24 46.67
CA VAL A 8 -45.80 -34.65 47.93
C VAL A 8 -46.54 -33.47 48.59
N SER A 9 -46.10 -32.22 48.47
CA SER A 9 -46.77 -31.07 49.11
C SER A 9 -48.11 -30.64 48.47
N GLU A 10 -48.26 -30.74 47.15
CA GLU A 10 -49.54 -30.43 46.47
C GLU A 10 -50.50 -31.64 46.45
N LEU A 11 -49.99 -32.88 46.51
CA LEU A 11 -50.81 -34.10 46.55
C LEU A 11 -51.17 -34.55 47.98
N LEU A 12 -50.39 -34.24 49.01
CA LEU A 12 -50.72 -34.57 50.41
C LEU A 12 -52.00 -33.89 50.90
N LEU A 13 -52.43 -32.79 50.26
CA LEU A 13 -53.65 -32.08 50.62
C LEU A 13 -54.94 -32.75 50.09
N ALA A 14 -54.84 -33.77 49.24
CA ALA A 14 -56.02 -34.36 48.58
C ALA A 14 -56.09 -35.91 48.55
N CYS A 15 -55.09 -36.64 49.07
CA CYS A 15 -55.03 -38.11 48.93
C CYS A 15 -55.17 -38.86 50.26
N THR A 16 -55.94 -39.95 50.25
CA THR A 16 -56.12 -40.88 51.37
C THR A 16 -54.88 -41.78 51.55
N PRO A 17 -54.48 -42.11 52.80
CA PRO A 17 -53.31 -42.95 53.06
C PRO A 17 -53.55 -44.40 52.64
N ILE A 18 -52.58 -44.98 51.94
CA ILE A 18 -52.60 -46.37 51.49
C ILE A 18 -52.03 -47.27 52.60
N ILE A 19 -52.87 -48.12 53.21
CA ILE A 19 -52.50 -48.95 54.36
C ILE A 19 -52.52 -50.44 53.97
N GLY A 20 -51.48 -51.19 54.35
CA GLY A 20 -51.51 -52.67 54.38
C GLY A 20 -51.34 -53.42 53.06
N LYS A 21 -50.91 -52.78 51.97
CA LYS A 21 -50.81 -53.42 50.63
C LYS A 21 -49.53 -54.23 50.40
N HIS A 22 -48.44 -53.86 51.07
CA HIS A 22 -47.14 -54.52 50.93
C HIS A 22 -46.68 -55.05 52.29
N SER A 23 -46.02 -56.21 52.25
CA SER A 23 -45.53 -56.93 53.43
C SER A 23 -44.08 -56.63 53.77
N LYS A 24 -43.37 -55.98 52.84
CA LYS A 24 -41.96 -55.57 52.94
C LYS A 24 -41.78 -54.10 52.52
N GLU A 25 -40.55 -53.62 52.54
CA GLU A 25 -40.24 -52.24 52.16
C GLU A 25 -40.59 -51.93 50.70
N ILE A 26 -41.07 -50.71 50.49
CA ILE A 26 -41.38 -50.18 49.16
C ILE A 26 -40.08 -49.58 48.61
N THR A 27 -39.57 -50.16 47.52
CA THR A 27 -38.28 -49.79 46.93
C THR A 27 -38.41 -48.65 45.92
N CYS A 28 -39.56 -48.53 45.26
CA CYS A 28 -39.80 -47.54 44.22
C CYS A 28 -41.29 -47.23 44.05
N GLY A 29 -41.58 -46.06 43.49
CA GLY A 29 -42.94 -45.68 43.14
C GLY A 29 -43.00 -44.43 42.28
N GLY A 30 -44.16 -44.17 41.69
CA GLY A 30 -44.38 -43.04 40.79
C GLY A 30 -45.85 -42.71 40.62
N TRP A 31 -46.12 -41.51 40.10
CA TRP A 31 -47.47 -41.04 39.76
C TRP A 31 -47.57 -40.73 38.27
N ASN A 32 -48.73 -41.01 37.69
CA ASN A 32 -49.12 -40.57 36.35
C ASN A 32 -49.93 -39.25 36.43
N ALA A 33 -50.05 -38.52 35.32
CA ALA A 33 -50.95 -37.39 35.12
C ALA A 33 -52.41 -37.68 35.52
N ASP A 34 -52.87 -38.92 35.35
CA ASP A 34 -54.21 -39.38 35.75
C ASP A 34 -54.35 -39.68 37.26
N LYS A 35 -53.36 -39.26 38.07
CA LYS A 35 -53.29 -39.50 39.53
C LYS A 35 -53.39 -40.99 39.90
N ILE A 36 -52.78 -41.85 39.09
CA ILE A 36 -52.58 -43.26 39.42
C ILE A 36 -51.20 -43.40 40.07
N LEU A 37 -51.16 -43.97 41.27
CA LEU A 37 -49.93 -44.31 41.99
C LEU A 37 -49.52 -45.74 41.69
N ILE A 38 -48.24 -45.93 41.39
CA ILE A 38 -47.60 -47.24 41.35
C ILE A 38 -46.57 -47.39 42.45
N LEU A 39 -46.57 -48.54 43.12
CA LEU A 39 -45.60 -48.89 44.16
C LEU A 39 -45.02 -50.27 43.87
N GLY A 40 -43.70 -50.38 43.92
CA GLY A 40 -42.97 -51.64 43.86
C GLY A 40 -42.35 -51.97 45.22
N SER A 41 -42.48 -53.22 45.66
CA SER A 41 -42.01 -53.68 46.97
C SER A 41 -41.08 -54.88 46.86
N GLU A 42 -40.21 -55.05 47.86
CA GLU A 42 -39.34 -56.22 48.01
C GLU A 42 -40.08 -57.55 48.17
N ASP A 43 -41.39 -57.51 48.48
CA ASP A 43 -42.24 -58.71 48.45
C ASP A 43 -42.53 -59.22 47.02
N LYS A 44 -41.85 -58.64 46.02
CA LYS A 44 -41.94 -58.95 44.59
C LYS A 44 -43.33 -58.67 44.04
N THR A 45 -44.00 -57.64 44.55
CA THR A 45 -45.28 -57.19 44.03
C THR A 45 -45.21 -55.73 43.58
N LEU A 46 -46.02 -55.41 42.56
CA LEU A 46 -46.26 -54.09 42.05
C LEU A 46 -47.75 -53.77 42.26
N SER A 47 -48.06 -52.72 43.02
CA SER A 47 -49.44 -52.28 43.25
C SER A 47 -49.74 -51.00 42.49
N LEU A 48 -50.91 -50.97 41.84
CA LEU A 48 -51.49 -49.80 41.19
C LEU A 48 -52.68 -49.32 42.02
N SER A 49 -52.69 -48.05 42.40
CA SER A 49 -53.74 -47.44 43.20
C SER A 49 -54.23 -46.13 42.56
N ASN A 50 -55.51 -45.83 42.69
CA ASN A 50 -56.06 -44.53 42.28
C ASN A 50 -55.79 -43.45 43.35
N ALA A 51 -56.19 -42.21 43.06
CA ALA A 51 -56.06 -41.07 43.99
C ALA A 51 -56.85 -41.26 45.31
N ASP A 52 -57.89 -42.08 45.29
CA ASP A 52 -58.77 -42.38 46.43
C ASP A 52 -58.22 -43.54 47.32
N GLY A 53 -57.09 -44.12 46.94
CA GLY A 53 -56.40 -45.15 47.72
C GLY A 53 -56.86 -46.59 47.44
N ASP A 54 -57.81 -46.80 46.53
CA ASP A 54 -58.26 -48.13 46.10
C ASP A 54 -57.19 -48.83 45.25
N THR A 55 -57.07 -50.14 45.39
CA THR A 55 -56.23 -50.96 44.50
C THR A 55 -56.89 -51.18 43.16
N LEU A 56 -56.28 -50.67 42.09
CA LEU A 56 -56.65 -51.00 40.72
C LEU A 56 -56.13 -52.40 40.34
N LYS A 57 -54.87 -52.70 40.65
CA LYS A 57 -54.26 -54.01 40.34
C LYS A 57 -53.04 -54.31 41.20
N ILE A 58 -52.79 -55.58 41.48
CA ILE A 58 -51.55 -56.07 42.10
C ILE A 58 -50.95 -57.11 41.16
N ILE A 59 -49.69 -56.91 40.78
CA ILE A 59 -48.95 -57.75 39.83
C ILE A 59 -47.79 -58.42 40.58
N SER A 60 -47.65 -59.74 40.47
CA SER A 60 -46.50 -60.47 41.01
C SER A 60 -45.34 -60.47 40.02
N LEU A 61 -44.14 -60.21 40.51
CA LEU A 61 -42.91 -60.10 39.73
C LEU A 61 -41.97 -61.27 40.01
N ARG A 62 -41.08 -61.58 39.05
CA ARG A 62 -40.09 -62.67 39.19
C ARG A 62 -38.99 -62.32 40.22
N ALA A 63 -38.68 -61.04 40.38
CA ALA A 63 -37.70 -60.52 41.33
C ALA A 63 -38.10 -59.13 41.83
N GLU A 64 -37.25 -58.50 42.64
CA GLU A 64 -37.48 -57.19 43.23
C GLU A 64 -37.57 -56.08 42.16
N PRO A 65 -38.61 -55.22 42.19
CA PRO A 65 -38.74 -54.07 41.30
C PRO A 65 -37.82 -52.91 41.72
N ALA A 66 -37.32 -52.17 40.72
CA ALA A 66 -36.58 -50.93 40.90
C ALA A 66 -36.93 -49.92 39.79
N ASN A 67 -36.86 -48.62 40.11
CA ASN A 67 -37.06 -47.49 39.19
C ASN A 67 -38.29 -47.61 38.27
N VAL A 68 -39.49 -47.37 38.81
CA VAL A 68 -40.72 -47.37 38.00
C VAL A 68 -40.93 -45.99 37.36
N GLN A 69 -41.36 -45.97 36.09
CA GLN A 69 -41.74 -44.74 35.37
C GLN A 69 -43.00 -44.99 34.54
N PHE A 70 -43.86 -43.98 34.47
CA PHE A 70 -44.95 -43.92 33.51
C PHE A 70 -44.47 -43.26 32.22
N SER A 71 -44.94 -43.76 31.09
CA SER A 71 -44.61 -43.26 29.77
C SER A 71 -45.69 -43.61 28.74
N GLU A 72 -45.56 -43.04 27.55
CA GLU A 72 -46.39 -43.38 26.39
C GLU A 72 -45.53 -44.13 25.37
N MET A 73 -45.89 -45.38 25.08
CA MET A 73 -45.36 -46.10 23.92
C MET A 73 -46.07 -45.63 22.66
N LYS A 74 -45.31 -45.33 21.61
CA LYS A 74 -45.88 -44.89 20.33
C LYS A 74 -46.55 -46.06 19.60
N VAL A 75 -47.88 -46.03 19.49
CA VAL A 75 -48.72 -46.95 18.72
C VAL A 75 -49.29 -46.22 17.49
N ASP A 76 -49.55 -46.94 16.38
CA ASP A 76 -50.08 -46.36 15.12
C ASP A 76 -51.41 -45.58 15.30
N LYS A 77 -52.15 -45.81 16.40
CA LYS A 77 -53.29 -44.99 16.84
C LYS A 77 -52.91 -44.27 18.14
N ARG A 78 -52.88 -42.93 18.11
CA ARG A 78 -52.60 -42.11 19.31
C ARG A 78 -53.76 -42.20 20.29
N ILE A 79 -53.56 -42.94 21.37
CA ILE A 79 -54.39 -42.88 22.57
C ILE A 79 -53.59 -42.01 23.54
N GLY A 80 -53.91 -40.72 23.62
CA GLY A 80 -53.17 -39.80 24.49
C GLY A 80 -53.24 -40.25 25.96
N GLY A 81 -52.13 -40.12 26.68
CA GLY A 81 -51.99 -40.48 28.10
C GLY A 81 -50.78 -41.38 28.37
N GLU A 82 -50.22 -41.36 29.58
CA GLU A 82 -49.10 -42.24 29.96
C GLU A 82 -49.62 -43.66 30.22
N ASN A 83 -49.78 -44.43 29.14
CA ASN A 83 -50.48 -45.71 29.16
C ASN A 83 -49.56 -46.92 29.36
N THR A 84 -48.25 -46.70 29.54
CA THR A 84 -47.25 -47.74 29.73
C THR A 84 -46.49 -47.52 31.03
N ILE A 85 -46.30 -48.60 31.78
CA ILE A 85 -45.46 -48.66 32.97
C ILE A 85 -44.18 -49.38 32.58
N SER A 86 -43.04 -48.72 32.75
CA SER A 86 -41.72 -49.35 32.68
C SER A 86 -41.17 -49.58 34.07
N LEU A 87 -40.50 -50.72 34.29
CA LEU A 87 -39.82 -51.02 35.55
C LEU A 87 -38.66 -52.00 35.37
N ILE A 88 -37.63 -51.88 36.20
CA ILE A 88 -36.51 -52.85 36.22
C ILE A 88 -36.85 -53.96 37.21
N VAL A 89 -36.67 -55.22 36.80
CA VAL A 89 -36.82 -56.39 37.68
C VAL A 89 -35.46 -57.03 37.92
N GLY A 90 -35.11 -57.26 39.19
CA GLY A 90 -33.88 -57.94 39.59
C GLY A 90 -32.57 -57.29 39.10
N LYS A 91 -32.61 -55.98 38.79
CA LYS A 91 -31.52 -55.18 38.22
C LYS A 91 -30.95 -55.69 36.88
N ARG A 92 -31.64 -56.59 36.17
CA ARG A 92 -31.13 -57.21 34.93
C ARG A 92 -32.07 -57.09 33.73
N THR A 93 -33.37 -57.07 33.98
CA THR A 93 -34.40 -57.09 32.92
C THR A 93 -35.29 -55.87 33.03
N LEU A 94 -35.67 -55.30 31.88
CA LEU A 94 -36.60 -54.19 31.79
C LEU A 94 -37.96 -54.71 31.35
N TYR A 95 -38.98 -54.45 32.14
CA TYR A 95 -40.36 -54.82 31.86
C TYR A 95 -41.14 -53.60 31.40
N LEU A 96 -41.94 -53.77 30.34
CA LEU A 96 -42.92 -52.79 29.88
C LEU A 96 -44.32 -53.39 30.00
N TYR A 97 -45.14 -52.83 30.89
CA TYR A 97 -46.54 -53.19 31.10
C TYR A 97 -47.44 -52.14 30.44
N SER A 98 -48.40 -52.57 29.63
CA SER A 98 -49.47 -51.69 29.17
C SER A 98 -50.56 -51.63 30.26
N LEU A 99 -51.08 -50.44 30.58
CA LEU A 99 -52.21 -50.30 31.51
C LEU A 99 -53.45 -51.07 31.03
N PHE A 100 -53.60 -51.25 29.72
CA PHE A 100 -54.73 -51.98 29.11
C PHE A 100 -54.53 -53.50 29.08
N ASP A 101 -53.28 -53.96 29.04
CA ASP A 101 -52.92 -55.38 29.07
C ASP A 101 -51.70 -55.60 29.98
N THR A 102 -51.98 -55.82 31.26
CA THR A 102 -50.93 -56.06 32.26
C THR A 102 -50.58 -57.54 32.42
N GLU A 103 -51.25 -58.45 31.71
CA GLU A 103 -51.00 -59.90 31.83
C GLU A 103 -49.84 -60.34 30.92
N ASN A 104 -49.64 -59.63 29.81
CA ASN A 104 -48.56 -59.88 28.85
C ASN A 104 -47.55 -58.73 28.82
N PRO A 105 -46.59 -58.66 29.77
CA PRO A 105 -45.53 -57.67 29.70
C PRO A 105 -44.54 -57.97 28.57
N ILE A 106 -43.96 -56.91 28.00
CA ILE A 106 -42.78 -57.03 27.14
C ILE A 106 -41.56 -57.10 28.04
N GLU A 107 -40.86 -58.24 28.02
CA GLU A 107 -39.63 -58.49 28.77
C GLU A 107 -38.41 -58.23 27.87
N LEU A 108 -37.55 -57.30 28.27
CA LEU A 108 -36.29 -57.00 27.57
C LEU A 108 -35.11 -57.43 28.44
N GLU A 109 -34.42 -58.49 28.03
CA GLU A 109 -33.19 -58.97 28.66
C GLU A 109 -31.96 -58.49 27.89
N PHE A 110 -30.90 -58.12 28.61
CA PHE A 110 -29.68 -57.57 28.03
C PHE A 110 -28.49 -58.51 28.21
N GLN A 111 -27.50 -58.37 27.33
CA GLN A 111 -26.30 -59.19 27.35
C GLN A 111 -25.51 -59.00 28.65
N GLN A 112 -25.05 -60.09 29.26
CA GLN A 112 -24.43 -60.08 30.59
C GLN A 112 -23.17 -59.20 30.70
N HIS A 113 -22.45 -58.98 29.59
CA HIS A 113 -21.24 -58.16 29.55
C HIS A 113 -21.46 -56.66 29.87
N TYR A 114 -22.71 -56.17 29.85
CA TYR A 114 -23.03 -54.80 30.24
C TYR A 114 -23.06 -54.62 31.76
N GLY A 115 -23.33 -55.70 32.52
CA GLY A 115 -23.55 -55.64 33.97
C GLY A 115 -25.00 -55.36 34.35
N ASN A 116 -25.24 -54.96 35.60
CA ASN A 116 -26.58 -54.64 36.11
C ASN A 116 -27.07 -53.29 35.57
N ILE A 117 -28.38 -53.15 35.36
CA ILE A 117 -29.03 -51.89 35.01
C ILE A 117 -29.07 -50.99 36.25
N VAL A 118 -28.53 -49.79 36.11
CA VAL A 118 -28.43 -48.79 37.18
C VAL A 118 -29.57 -47.79 37.12
N SER A 119 -29.87 -47.29 35.91
CA SER A 119 -30.92 -46.30 35.69
C SER A 119 -31.38 -46.36 34.23
N TYR A 120 -32.62 -45.92 33.97
CA TYR A 120 -33.12 -45.72 32.62
C TYR A 120 -34.02 -44.49 32.53
N LYS A 121 -34.09 -43.89 31.34
CA LYS A 121 -34.90 -42.70 31.05
C LYS A 121 -35.54 -42.78 29.67
N TRP A 122 -36.81 -42.42 29.60
CA TRP A 122 -37.52 -42.24 28.33
C TRP A 122 -37.14 -40.92 27.67
N PHE A 123 -36.96 -40.94 26.35
CA PHE A 123 -36.63 -39.76 25.55
C PHE A 123 -37.20 -39.84 24.14
N GLY A 124 -37.31 -38.67 23.50
CA GLY A 124 -37.90 -38.56 22.17
C GLY A 124 -39.33 -39.13 22.12
N ASP A 125 -39.65 -39.79 21.01
CA ASP A 125 -40.97 -40.35 20.73
C ASP A 125 -40.95 -41.88 20.84
N GLY A 126 -40.74 -42.39 22.07
CA GLY A 126 -40.72 -43.84 22.35
C GLY A 126 -39.34 -44.50 22.37
N TYR A 127 -38.28 -43.77 22.72
CA TYR A 127 -36.95 -44.36 22.94
C TYR A 127 -36.62 -44.45 24.44
N ILE A 128 -35.87 -45.47 24.83
CA ILE A 128 -35.39 -45.64 26.21
C ILE A 128 -33.87 -45.63 26.21
N LEU A 129 -33.30 -44.88 27.14
CA LEU A 129 -31.88 -44.83 27.40
C LEU A 129 -31.55 -45.59 28.69
N LEU A 130 -30.58 -46.49 28.62
CA LEU A 130 -30.20 -47.43 29.68
C LEU A 130 -28.73 -47.21 30.08
N GLY A 131 -28.51 -47.20 31.38
CA GLY A 131 -27.18 -47.15 31.99
C GLY A 131 -26.86 -48.42 32.74
N PHE A 132 -25.69 -48.99 32.46
CA PHE A 132 -25.24 -50.22 33.11
C PHE A 132 -24.00 -50.01 33.97
N ALA A 133 -23.90 -50.79 35.04
CA ALA A 133 -22.89 -50.65 36.09
C ALA A 133 -21.45 -50.73 35.58
N LEU A 134 -21.15 -51.47 34.50
CA LEU A 134 -19.79 -51.59 33.94
C LEU A 134 -19.41 -50.43 32.99
N GLY A 135 -20.16 -49.33 33.01
CA GLY A 135 -19.85 -48.11 32.26
C GLY A 135 -20.49 -48.01 30.88
N TYR A 136 -21.43 -48.89 30.54
CA TYR A 136 -22.13 -48.89 29.26
C TYR A 136 -23.38 -48.00 29.26
N PHE A 137 -23.63 -47.39 28.11
CA PHE A 137 -24.73 -46.48 27.83
C PHE A 137 -25.40 -46.90 26.52
N ILE A 138 -26.68 -47.27 26.56
CA ILE A 138 -27.38 -47.89 25.43
C ILE A 138 -28.71 -47.18 25.19
N ALA A 139 -29.07 -46.92 23.93
CA ALA A 139 -30.42 -46.48 23.57
C ALA A 139 -31.16 -47.58 22.80
N ILE A 140 -32.42 -47.83 23.17
CA ILE A 140 -33.29 -48.83 22.54
C ILE A 140 -34.58 -48.20 22.00
N SER A 141 -35.12 -48.82 20.96
CA SER A 141 -36.44 -48.50 20.42
C SER A 141 -37.54 -49.28 21.14
N THR A 142 -38.67 -48.62 21.42
CA THR A 142 -39.90 -49.27 21.92
C THR A 142 -41.01 -49.31 20.88
N HIS A 143 -40.74 -48.93 19.62
CA HIS A 143 -41.71 -49.08 18.53
C HIS A 143 -42.01 -50.55 18.25
N ILE A 144 -43.29 -50.91 18.13
CA ILE A 144 -43.77 -52.30 17.99
C ILE A 144 -43.02 -53.11 16.90
N LYS A 145 -42.57 -52.46 15.82
CA LYS A 145 -41.83 -53.10 14.72
C LYS A 145 -40.35 -53.37 15.03
N GLU A 146 -39.77 -52.67 16.00
CA GLU A 146 -38.34 -52.69 16.34
C GLU A 146 -38.10 -52.77 17.86
N VAL A 147 -39.06 -53.28 18.63
CA VAL A 147 -38.99 -53.31 20.10
C VAL A 147 -37.76 -54.10 20.53
N GLY A 148 -36.95 -53.50 21.39
CA GLY A 148 -35.75 -54.15 21.92
C GLY A 148 -34.54 -54.11 20.99
N ARG A 149 -34.65 -53.46 19.82
CA ARG A 149 -33.49 -53.19 18.97
C ARG A 149 -32.62 -52.10 19.60
N GLU A 150 -31.34 -52.40 19.78
CA GLU A 150 -30.32 -51.44 20.21
C GLU A 150 -30.01 -50.47 19.04
N LEU A 151 -30.32 -49.19 19.24
CA LEU A 151 -30.05 -48.12 18.27
C LEU A 151 -28.65 -47.56 18.44
N PHE A 152 -28.13 -47.59 19.67
CA PHE A 152 -26.86 -46.98 20.05
C PHE A 152 -26.25 -47.71 21.24
N GLN A 153 -24.95 -47.91 21.22
CA GLN A 153 -24.17 -48.51 22.32
C GLN A 153 -22.81 -47.81 22.42
N VAL A 154 -22.46 -47.29 23.60
CA VAL A 154 -21.12 -46.75 23.90
C VAL A 154 -20.69 -47.13 25.32
N LYS A 155 -19.40 -47.42 25.52
CA LYS A 155 -18.79 -47.52 26.85
C LYS A 155 -18.20 -46.17 27.25
N ASN A 156 -18.94 -45.41 28.05
CA ASN A 156 -18.57 -44.05 28.44
C ASN A 156 -17.59 -44.02 29.63
N TYR A 157 -17.64 -45.02 30.51
CA TYR A 157 -16.82 -45.09 31.73
C TYR A 157 -15.99 -46.36 31.76
N LYS A 158 -14.83 -46.32 32.42
CA LYS A 158 -13.90 -47.46 32.47
C LYS A 158 -14.34 -48.47 33.52
N ASN A 159 -14.70 -47.97 34.72
CA ASN A 159 -14.96 -48.81 35.87
C ASN A 159 -16.45 -48.85 36.22
N SER A 160 -17.07 -47.72 36.56
CA SER A 160 -18.49 -47.71 36.95
C SER A 160 -19.29 -46.52 36.44
N LEU A 161 -20.58 -46.76 36.17
CA LEU A 161 -21.62 -45.76 35.94
C LEU A 161 -22.64 -45.86 37.08
N ASN A 162 -22.94 -44.73 37.73
CA ASN A 162 -23.76 -44.68 38.95
C ASN A 162 -25.16 -44.07 38.73
N ASP A 163 -25.34 -43.15 37.77
CA ASP A 163 -26.67 -42.65 37.41
C ASP A 163 -26.73 -41.96 36.03
N ILE A 164 -27.96 -41.75 35.54
CA ILE A 164 -28.29 -41.02 34.31
C ILE A 164 -29.46 -40.06 34.57
N ALA A 165 -29.29 -38.80 34.14
CA ALA A 165 -30.30 -37.76 34.23
C ALA A 165 -30.57 -37.11 32.86
N LEU A 166 -31.84 -36.96 32.49
CA LEU A 166 -32.24 -36.44 31.20
C LEU A 166 -32.98 -35.10 31.35
N CYS A 167 -32.57 -34.10 30.57
CA CYS A 167 -33.22 -32.81 30.48
C CYS A 167 -33.96 -32.69 29.14
N LYS A 168 -35.29 -32.92 29.16
CA LYS A 168 -36.13 -32.87 27.94
C LYS A 168 -36.09 -31.50 27.26
N ARG A 169 -36.04 -30.40 28.04
CA ARG A 169 -36.07 -29.02 27.52
C ARG A 169 -34.83 -28.63 26.72
N MET A 170 -33.64 -29.06 27.16
CA MET A 170 -32.37 -28.78 26.47
C MET A 170 -31.99 -29.87 25.47
N GLY A 171 -32.72 -30.98 25.44
CA GLY A 171 -32.35 -32.14 24.64
C GLY A 171 -31.02 -32.76 25.05
N LYS A 172 -30.65 -32.74 26.34
CA LYS A 172 -29.36 -33.24 26.83
C LYS A 172 -29.52 -34.33 27.86
N VAL A 173 -28.50 -35.20 27.95
CA VAL A 173 -28.40 -36.25 28.97
C VAL A 173 -27.07 -36.17 29.71
N ALA A 174 -27.13 -36.15 31.04
CA ALA A 174 -25.98 -36.24 31.91
C ALA A 174 -25.83 -37.68 32.43
N SER A 175 -24.60 -38.17 32.46
CA SER A 175 -24.24 -39.47 33.00
C SER A 175 -23.13 -39.29 34.03
N CYS A 176 -23.08 -40.17 35.02
CA CYS A 176 -22.21 -40.06 36.19
C CYS A 176 -21.35 -41.30 36.39
N GLY A 177 -20.02 -41.18 36.45
CA GLY A 177 -19.14 -42.32 36.71
C GLY A 177 -17.67 -41.93 36.81
N ASP A 178 -16.85 -42.71 37.52
CA ASP A 178 -15.40 -42.49 37.65
C ASP A 178 -15.00 -41.03 38.03
N ASN A 179 -15.75 -40.38 38.94
CA ASN A 179 -15.61 -38.95 39.34
C ASN A 179 -15.74 -37.92 38.19
N ILE A 180 -16.37 -38.34 37.10
CA ILE A 180 -16.58 -37.53 35.90
C ILE A 180 -18.07 -37.51 35.57
N ILE A 181 -18.55 -36.35 35.14
CA ILE A 181 -19.88 -36.19 34.58
C ILE A 181 -19.72 -35.93 33.09
N LYS A 182 -20.34 -36.79 32.27
CA LYS A 182 -20.39 -36.61 30.81
C LYS A 182 -21.79 -36.24 30.39
N ILE A 183 -21.89 -35.13 29.67
CA ILE A 183 -23.15 -34.64 29.10
C ILE A 183 -23.14 -34.89 27.59
N HIS A 184 -24.18 -35.51 27.07
CA HIS A 184 -24.36 -35.80 25.64
C HIS A 184 -25.61 -35.08 25.13
N ASP A 185 -25.61 -34.72 23.85
CA ASP A 185 -26.79 -34.23 23.16
C ASP A 185 -27.65 -35.44 22.75
N LEU A 186 -28.98 -35.37 22.92
CA LEU A 186 -29.90 -36.44 22.55
C LEU A 186 -29.94 -36.66 21.03
N ASN A 187 -29.63 -35.62 20.24
CA ASN A 187 -29.55 -35.74 18.78
C ASN A 187 -28.29 -36.50 18.32
N SER A 188 -27.21 -36.46 19.11
CA SER A 188 -25.93 -37.08 18.78
C SER A 188 -25.27 -37.70 20.03
N LEU A 189 -25.79 -38.86 20.44
CA LEU A 189 -25.30 -39.57 21.64
C LEU A 189 -23.84 -40.05 21.54
N GLN A 190 -23.25 -40.07 20.33
CA GLN A 190 -21.85 -40.45 20.08
C GLN A 190 -20.83 -39.44 20.62
N GLU A 191 -21.16 -38.15 20.60
CA GLU A 191 -20.22 -37.09 20.97
C GLU A 191 -20.53 -36.55 22.37
N THR A 192 -19.51 -36.50 23.23
CA THR A 192 -19.63 -35.89 24.56
C THR A 192 -19.60 -34.37 24.42
N SER A 193 -20.76 -33.72 24.61
CA SER A 193 -20.91 -32.26 24.52
C SER A 193 -20.14 -31.48 25.58
N SER A 194 -20.06 -32.02 26.80
CA SER A 194 -19.27 -31.42 27.88
C SER A 194 -18.86 -32.47 28.91
N LEU A 195 -17.68 -32.25 29.50
CA LEU A 195 -17.07 -33.11 30.50
C LEU A 195 -16.78 -32.27 31.74
N LEU A 196 -17.38 -32.62 32.87
CA LEU A 196 -17.09 -32.01 34.16
C LEU A 196 -16.26 -33.02 34.96
N THR A 197 -15.01 -32.66 35.26
CA THR A 197 -14.16 -33.43 36.17
C THR A 197 -14.24 -32.79 37.55
N LEU A 198 -14.52 -33.60 38.57
CA LEU A 198 -14.65 -33.12 39.95
C LEU A 198 -13.40 -33.56 40.74
N PRO A 199 -12.33 -32.73 40.80
CA PRO A 199 -11.05 -33.15 41.39
C PRO A 199 -11.09 -33.26 42.92
N HIS A 200 -12.04 -32.59 43.57
CA HIS A 200 -12.14 -32.53 45.03
C HIS A 200 -13.17 -33.51 45.62
N GLU A 201 -13.93 -34.21 44.79
CA GLU A 201 -15.03 -35.09 45.20
C GLU A 201 -14.73 -36.54 44.78
N SER A 202 -14.92 -37.48 45.70
CA SER A 202 -14.75 -38.91 45.46
C SER A 202 -16.10 -39.62 45.45
N GLU A 203 -16.35 -40.41 44.41
CA GLU A 203 -17.48 -41.34 44.27
C GLU A 203 -18.85 -40.63 44.21
N LEU A 204 -19.22 -40.24 42.99
CA LEU A 204 -20.51 -39.60 42.69
C LEU A 204 -21.65 -40.63 42.69
N ASP A 205 -22.81 -40.34 43.28
CA ASP A 205 -23.93 -41.28 43.41
C ASP A 205 -25.10 -40.95 42.46
N LYS A 206 -25.77 -39.81 42.66
CA LYS A 206 -26.96 -39.41 41.87
C LYS A 206 -26.76 -38.09 41.15
N ILE A 207 -27.45 -37.95 40.02
CA ILE A 207 -27.51 -36.71 39.24
C ILE A 207 -28.96 -36.37 38.91
N VAL A 208 -29.33 -35.08 39.02
CA VAL A 208 -30.66 -34.58 38.63
C VAL A 208 -30.52 -33.20 38.00
N TRP A 209 -31.29 -32.96 36.92
CA TRP A 209 -31.42 -31.64 36.29
C TRP A 209 -32.55 -30.83 36.92
N SER A 210 -32.43 -29.51 36.92
CA SER A 210 -33.58 -28.63 37.12
C SER A 210 -34.54 -28.68 35.92
N ASP A 211 -35.81 -28.38 36.15
CA ASP A 211 -36.86 -28.42 35.10
C ASP A 211 -36.58 -27.43 33.95
N ASP A 212 -35.88 -26.34 34.23
CA ASP A 212 -35.45 -25.35 33.25
C ASP A 212 -34.13 -25.71 32.55
N GLY A 213 -33.43 -26.76 33.01
CA GLY A 213 -32.15 -27.22 32.49
C GLY A 213 -30.95 -26.35 32.85
N LYS A 214 -31.13 -25.28 33.64
CA LYS A 214 -30.03 -24.36 33.98
C LYS A 214 -29.07 -24.94 35.01
N LEU A 215 -29.56 -25.79 35.91
CA LEU A 215 -28.82 -26.30 37.06
C LEU A 215 -28.72 -27.83 37.00
N LEU A 216 -27.57 -28.37 37.43
CA LEU A 216 -27.33 -29.80 37.60
C LEU A 216 -26.90 -30.08 39.03
N ALA A 217 -27.72 -30.82 39.77
CA ALA A 217 -27.41 -31.25 41.13
C ALA A 217 -26.77 -32.65 41.10
N VAL A 218 -25.71 -32.81 41.89
CA VAL A 218 -24.92 -34.04 41.98
C VAL A 218 -24.71 -34.38 43.45
N SER A 219 -25.04 -35.60 43.85
CA SER A 219 -24.75 -36.11 45.20
C SER A 219 -23.53 -37.01 45.19
N THR A 220 -22.76 -37.00 46.26
CA THR A 220 -21.66 -37.94 46.51
C THR A 220 -22.07 -38.99 47.53
N ILE A 221 -21.38 -40.14 47.53
CA ILE A 221 -21.55 -41.16 48.57
C ILE A 221 -21.18 -40.61 49.96
N ASN A 222 -20.29 -39.61 50.01
CA ASN A 222 -19.88 -38.92 51.24
C ASN A 222 -20.94 -37.95 51.81
N GLY A 223 -22.08 -37.79 51.14
CA GLY A 223 -23.21 -36.98 51.63
C GLY A 223 -23.17 -35.49 51.22
N SER A 224 -22.25 -35.08 50.35
CA SER A 224 -22.28 -33.72 49.76
C SER A 224 -23.27 -33.64 48.60
N VAL A 225 -23.94 -32.50 48.45
CA VAL A 225 -24.79 -32.17 47.29
C VAL A 225 -24.28 -30.89 46.66
N ASN A 226 -23.76 -31.00 45.44
CA ASN A 226 -23.20 -29.90 44.68
C ASN A 226 -24.15 -29.52 43.54
N VAL A 227 -24.41 -28.21 43.38
CA VAL A 227 -25.27 -27.69 42.32
C VAL A 227 -24.41 -26.88 41.35
N TYR A 228 -24.37 -27.31 40.09
CA TYR A 228 -23.60 -26.70 39.02
C TYR A 228 -24.51 -25.90 38.10
N VAL A 229 -24.10 -24.68 37.74
CA VAL A 229 -24.77 -23.87 36.73
C VAL A 229 -24.22 -24.24 35.36
N LEU A 230 -25.08 -24.75 34.48
CA LEU A 230 -24.69 -25.20 33.13
C LEU A 230 -25.08 -24.21 32.03
N ASN A 231 -26.08 -23.36 32.28
CA ASN A 231 -26.48 -22.33 31.33
C ASN A 231 -26.90 -21.06 32.09
N VAL A 232 -26.17 -19.96 31.85
CA VAL A 232 -26.47 -18.63 32.40
C VAL A 232 -27.21 -17.84 31.33
N PRO A 233 -28.33 -17.15 31.64
CA PRO A 233 -28.99 -16.28 30.67
C PRO A 233 -28.02 -15.18 30.23
N MET A 234 -27.92 -14.98 28.92
CA MET A 234 -27.00 -14.00 28.36
C MET A 234 -27.59 -12.59 28.45
N LEU A 235 -27.41 -11.94 29.60
CA LEU A 235 -27.77 -10.54 29.80
C LEU A 235 -26.54 -9.66 29.56
N THR A 236 -26.68 -8.71 28.64
CA THR A 236 -25.60 -7.81 28.23
C THR A 236 -26.13 -6.39 28.04
N SER A 237 -25.30 -5.39 28.30
CA SER A 237 -25.58 -3.99 28.00
C SER A 237 -24.30 -3.25 27.64
N VAL A 238 -24.40 -2.25 26.75
CA VAL A 238 -23.27 -1.48 26.24
C VAL A 238 -23.60 0.01 26.25
N PHE A 239 -22.66 0.82 26.71
CA PHE A 239 -22.70 2.27 26.59
C PHE A 239 -21.29 2.80 26.30
N GLY A 240 -21.10 3.39 25.11
CA GLY A 240 -19.78 3.80 24.65
C GLY A 240 -18.80 2.63 24.68
N THR A 241 -17.73 2.75 25.46
CA THR A 241 -16.72 1.68 25.61
C THR A 241 -16.99 0.72 26.77
N LYS A 242 -18.04 0.94 27.58
CA LYS A 242 -18.36 0.08 28.73
C LYS A 242 -19.28 -1.05 28.31
N ILE A 243 -18.92 -2.28 28.67
CA ILE A 243 -19.68 -3.48 28.38
C ILE A 243 -19.98 -4.17 29.71
N LEU A 244 -21.25 -4.40 29.99
CA LEU A 244 -21.74 -5.06 31.18
C LEU A 244 -22.27 -6.44 30.78
N VAL A 245 -21.78 -7.51 31.41
CA VAL A 245 -22.17 -8.90 31.09
C VAL A 245 -22.47 -9.66 32.36
N LEU A 246 -23.61 -10.35 32.42
CA LEU A 246 -23.91 -11.28 33.50
C LEU A 246 -22.96 -12.48 33.43
N SER A 247 -22.09 -12.61 34.43
CA SER A 247 -21.09 -13.68 34.49
C SER A 247 -21.61 -14.88 35.30
N ASN A 248 -22.42 -14.62 36.32
CA ASN A 248 -23.09 -15.61 37.15
C ASN A 248 -24.49 -15.11 37.54
N LEU A 249 -25.36 -15.97 38.07
CA LEU A 249 -26.74 -15.57 38.45
C LEU A 249 -26.79 -14.41 39.45
N SER A 250 -25.72 -14.22 40.23
CA SER A 250 -25.58 -13.16 41.24
C SER A 250 -24.38 -12.25 41.01
N GLU A 251 -23.71 -12.30 39.86
CA GLU A 251 -22.51 -11.51 39.58
C GLU A 251 -22.50 -10.99 38.14
N VAL A 252 -22.10 -9.73 37.98
CA VAL A 252 -21.97 -9.06 36.69
C VAL A 252 -20.54 -8.59 36.50
N ASN A 253 -19.99 -8.81 35.33
CA ASN A 253 -18.67 -8.31 34.96
C ASN A 253 -18.81 -7.01 34.17
N LEU A 254 -18.17 -5.95 34.65
CA LEU A 254 -17.94 -4.73 33.89
C LEU A 254 -16.61 -4.83 33.14
N TYR A 255 -16.65 -4.58 31.84
CA TYR A 255 -15.50 -4.46 30.97
C TYR A 255 -15.43 -3.03 30.45
N ASN A 256 -14.22 -2.48 30.37
CA ASN A 256 -13.96 -1.22 29.68
C ASN A 256 -13.09 -1.49 28.46
N PHE A 257 -13.65 -1.28 27.27
CA PHE A 257 -12.96 -1.47 26.01
C PHE A 257 -12.05 -0.28 25.72
N CYS A 258 -10.74 -0.51 25.76
CA CYS A 258 -9.76 0.45 25.26
C CYS A 258 -9.25 -0.06 23.91
N GLY A 259 -9.23 0.79 22.88
CA GLY A 259 -8.71 0.43 21.55
C GLY A 259 -7.22 0.00 21.52
N ASN A 260 -6.51 0.12 22.65
CA ASN A 260 -5.22 -0.53 22.83
C ASN A 260 -5.44 -2.01 23.11
N LYS A 261 -4.90 -2.89 22.25
CA LYS A 261 -4.97 -4.38 22.21
C LYS A 261 -4.54 -5.14 23.50
N LYS A 262 -4.78 -4.59 24.68
CA LYS A 262 -4.62 -5.25 25.98
C LYS A 262 -5.85 -6.15 26.20
N LYS A 263 -5.63 -7.30 26.84
CA LYS A 263 -6.73 -8.19 27.25
C LYS A 263 -7.74 -7.41 28.09
N LEU A 264 -9.03 -7.52 27.75
CA LEU A 264 -10.12 -6.96 28.52
C LEU A 264 -10.13 -7.61 29.91
N ILE A 265 -9.92 -6.81 30.95
CA ILE A 265 -9.91 -7.28 32.34
C ILE A 265 -11.35 -7.13 32.89
N PRO A 266 -12.01 -8.22 33.31
CA PRO A 266 -13.31 -8.14 33.96
C PRO A 266 -13.17 -7.53 35.36
N MET A 267 -14.07 -6.61 35.70
CA MET A 267 -14.33 -6.19 37.07
C MET A 267 -15.62 -6.87 37.56
N PRO A 268 -15.54 -7.91 38.41
CA PRO A 268 -16.72 -8.60 38.92
C PRO A 268 -17.45 -7.75 39.96
N ILE A 269 -18.76 -7.70 39.86
CA ILE A 269 -19.67 -6.94 40.72
C ILE A 269 -20.76 -7.89 41.23
N PRO A 270 -20.81 -8.22 42.53
CA PRO A 270 -21.90 -9.00 43.10
C PRO A 270 -23.21 -8.20 43.12
N LEU A 271 -24.31 -8.91 42.87
CA LEU A 271 -25.68 -8.40 42.86
C LEU A 271 -26.48 -8.94 44.04
N GLU A 272 -27.47 -8.17 44.50
CA GLU A 272 -28.40 -8.62 45.54
C GLU A 272 -29.43 -9.65 45.03
N THR A 273 -29.79 -9.58 43.75
CA THR A 273 -30.85 -10.42 43.14
C THR A 273 -30.49 -10.83 41.72
N GLU A 274 -31.02 -11.98 41.26
CA GLU A 274 -30.91 -12.41 39.87
C GLU A 274 -31.66 -11.42 38.95
N PRO A 275 -30.97 -10.69 38.06
CA PRO A 275 -31.61 -9.68 37.23
C PRO A 275 -32.28 -10.32 36.02
N SER A 276 -33.39 -9.73 35.55
CA SER A 276 -33.97 -10.05 34.24
C SER A 276 -33.52 -9.06 33.16
N ILE A 277 -33.16 -7.83 33.55
CA ILE A 277 -32.70 -6.75 32.66
C ILE A 277 -31.49 -6.08 33.31
N ILE A 278 -30.49 -5.74 32.50
CA ILE A 278 -29.35 -4.92 32.91
C ILE A 278 -29.16 -3.76 31.92
N ALA A 279 -28.75 -2.61 32.43
CA ALA A 279 -28.42 -1.44 31.62
C ALA A 279 -27.18 -0.73 32.19
N VAL A 280 -26.29 -0.23 31.34
CA VAL A 280 -25.08 0.50 31.74
C VAL A 280 -25.11 1.92 31.17
N GLY A 281 -24.64 2.88 31.96
CA GLY A 281 -24.38 4.26 31.55
C GLY A 281 -22.90 4.63 31.75
N PRO A 282 -22.54 5.91 31.56
CA PRO A 282 -21.17 6.37 31.72
C PRO A 282 -20.71 6.32 33.18
N TYR A 283 -21.60 6.51 34.15
CA TYR A 283 -21.26 6.58 35.58
C TYR A 283 -22.04 5.61 36.45
N HIS A 284 -23.14 5.05 35.94
CA HIS A 284 -24.03 4.19 36.71
C HIS A 284 -24.37 2.92 35.93
N PHE A 285 -24.85 1.90 36.63
CA PHE A 285 -25.54 0.78 35.99
C PHE A 285 -26.81 0.42 36.77
N ILE A 286 -27.77 -0.19 36.07
CA ILE A 286 -29.04 -0.63 36.65
C ILE A 286 -29.19 -2.13 36.43
N THR A 287 -29.71 -2.79 37.45
CA THR A 287 -30.32 -4.11 37.32
C THR A 287 -31.80 -4.03 37.62
N ALA A 288 -32.63 -4.81 36.94
CA ALA A 288 -34.07 -4.82 37.14
C ALA A 288 -34.64 -6.23 37.10
N ILE A 289 -35.64 -6.47 37.95
CA ILE A 289 -36.49 -7.67 37.93
C ILE A 289 -37.94 -7.26 38.12
N ASN A 290 -38.83 -7.76 37.27
CA ASN A 290 -40.26 -7.42 37.28
C ASN A 290 -40.49 -5.90 37.29
N ASN A 291 -40.94 -5.33 38.42
CA ASN A 291 -41.22 -3.92 38.61
C ASN A 291 -40.19 -3.18 39.48
N LYS A 292 -39.09 -3.82 39.90
CA LYS A 292 -38.07 -3.21 40.75
C LYS A 292 -36.76 -3.00 39.98
N ALA A 293 -36.12 -1.85 40.20
CA ALA A 293 -34.78 -1.56 39.68
C ALA A 293 -33.82 -1.11 40.79
N TRP A 294 -32.58 -1.57 40.70
CA TRP A 294 -31.46 -1.23 41.57
C TRP A 294 -30.43 -0.42 40.79
N PHE A 295 -30.05 0.74 41.31
CA PHE A 295 -29.07 1.65 40.70
C PHE A 295 -27.74 1.56 41.44
N TYR A 296 -26.64 1.44 40.71
CA TYR A 296 -25.29 1.30 41.24
C TYR A 296 -24.37 2.38 40.66
N ASP A 297 -23.47 2.91 41.48
CA ASP A 297 -22.47 3.91 41.09
C ASP A 297 -21.14 3.25 40.70
N LEU A 298 -20.56 3.69 39.58
CA LEU A 298 -19.26 3.23 39.05
C LEU A 298 -18.12 4.22 39.31
N THR A 299 -18.38 5.44 39.79
CA THR A 299 -17.39 6.53 39.90
C THR A 299 -16.57 6.48 41.18
N LYS A 300 -17.14 6.00 42.28
CA LYS A 300 -16.41 5.86 43.55
C LYS A 300 -15.45 4.69 43.48
N GLN A 301 -14.16 4.95 43.28
CA GLN A 301 -13.08 4.02 43.61
C GLN A 301 -12.61 4.29 45.06
N PRO A 302 -12.89 3.42 46.03
CA PRO A 302 -12.19 3.44 47.31
C PRO A 302 -10.93 2.56 47.22
N CYS A 303 -9.87 2.96 47.91
CA CYS A 303 -8.74 2.08 48.19
C CYS A 303 -9.23 0.73 48.76
N SER A 304 -8.68 -0.37 48.22
CA SER A 304 -8.81 -1.77 48.66
C SER A 304 -10.22 -2.40 48.67
N ASP A 305 -10.38 -3.43 47.81
CA ASP A 305 -11.27 -4.60 47.96
C ASP A 305 -12.73 -4.39 48.40
N THR A 306 -13.43 -3.40 47.86
CA THR A 306 -14.90 -3.33 48.04
C THR A 306 -15.67 -2.93 46.77
N VAL A 307 -16.78 -3.64 46.61
CA VAL A 307 -17.80 -3.67 45.54
C VAL A 307 -18.41 -2.28 45.24
N PRO A 308 -18.84 -1.97 44.00
CA PRO A 308 -19.56 -0.73 43.71
C PRO A 308 -20.83 -0.57 44.56
N LEU A 309 -21.08 0.65 45.03
CA LEU A 309 -22.06 0.95 46.06
C LEU A 309 -23.47 1.05 45.45
N LEU A 310 -24.42 0.28 45.98
CA LEU A 310 -25.84 0.39 45.64
C LEU A 310 -26.34 1.78 46.08
N LEU A 311 -26.77 2.61 45.12
CA LEU A 311 -27.27 3.96 45.37
C LEU A 311 -28.72 3.94 45.86
N ARG A 312 -29.60 3.28 45.09
CA ARG A 312 -31.05 3.37 45.29
C ARG A 312 -31.78 2.17 44.71
N THR A 313 -32.91 1.84 45.32
CA THR A 313 -33.95 0.97 44.76
C THR A 313 -35.20 1.79 44.41
N LYS A 314 -35.81 1.52 43.25
CA LYS A 314 -37.05 2.16 42.82
C LYS A 314 -38.03 1.13 42.27
N GLU A 315 -39.30 1.26 42.66
CA GLU A 315 -40.40 0.42 42.19
C GLU A 315 -41.22 1.19 41.14
N TYR A 316 -41.59 0.52 40.05
CA TYR A 316 -42.40 1.06 38.96
C TYR A 316 -43.82 0.47 39.00
N LEU A 317 -44.73 1.13 38.28
CA LEU A 317 -46.15 0.80 38.28
C LEU A 317 -46.46 -0.59 37.70
N SER A 318 -45.62 -1.07 36.78
CA SER A 318 -45.79 -2.35 36.10
C SER A 318 -44.44 -3.02 35.83
N THR A 319 -44.46 -4.17 35.15
CA THR A 319 -43.25 -4.87 34.73
C THR A 319 -42.47 -4.02 33.73
N ILE A 320 -41.18 -3.84 34.00
CA ILE A 320 -40.25 -3.10 33.17
C ILE A 320 -39.97 -3.91 31.91
N THR A 321 -40.10 -3.29 30.74
CA THR A 321 -39.81 -3.92 29.44
C THR A 321 -38.43 -3.56 28.91
N SER A 322 -37.96 -2.32 29.11
CA SER A 322 -36.60 -1.90 28.75
C SER A 322 -36.11 -0.74 29.61
N VAL A 323 -34.79 -0.62 29.73
CA VAL A 323 -34.11 0.39 30.56
C VAL A 323 -32.91 0.94 29.79
N ASN A 324 -32.80 2.26 29.70
CA ASN A 324 -31.65 2.96 29.15
C ASN A 324 -31.20 4.07 30.12
N ILE A 325 -29.90 4.36 30.15
CA ILE A 325 -29.29 5.27 31.13
C ILE A 325 -28.26 6.14 30.43
N ASN A 326 -28.23 7.43 30.74
CA ASN A 326 -27.15 8.34 30.34
C ASN A 326 -26.38 8.83 31.58
N SER A 327 -25.72 9.98 31.54
CA SER A 327 -24.94 10.50 32.68
C SER A 327 -25.77 10.88 33.89
N GLU A 328 -27.01 11.33 33.69
CA GLU A 328 -27.83 11.95 34.74
C GLU A 328 -29.24 11.36 34.85
N TYR A 329 -29.78 10.85 33.74
CA TYR A 329 -31.16 10.38 33.61
C TYR A 329 -31.23 8.89 33.28
N ALA A 330 -32.29 8.26 33.78
CA ALA A 330 -32.73 6.93 33.40
C ALA A 330 -34.08 6.99 32.70
N SER A 331 -34.20 6.25 31.60
CA SER A 331 -35.41 6.13 30.78
C SER A 331 -35.93 4.71 30.84
N ILE A 332 -37.15 4.53 31.36
CA ILE A 332 -37.69 3.22 31.73
C ILE A 332 -39.02 3.02 31.04
N LEU A 333 -39.08 2.02 30.18
CA LEU A 333 -40.28 1.65 29.44
C LEU A 333 -41.03 0.58 30.24
N PHE A 334 -42.31 0.85 30.50
CA PHE A 334 -43.23 -0.09 31.12
C PHE A 334 -44.66 0.19 30.62
N ASP A 335 -45.42 -0.86 30.30
CA ASP A 335 -46.81 -0.77 29.79
C ASP A 335 -47.02 0.25 28.63
N GLY A 336 -46.03 0.35 27.72
CA GLY A 336 -46.10 1.27 26.58
C GLY A 336 -45.90 2.75 26.91
N ARG A 337 -45.40 3.07 28.11
CA ARG A 337 -45.04 4.41 28.57
C ARG A 337 -43.58 4.45 29.04
N ILE A 338 -42.92 5.57 28.81
CA ILE A 338 -41.57 5.88 29.28
C ILE A 338 -41.67 6.80 30.50
N GLU A 339 -40.98 6.46 31.58
CA GLU A 339 -40.65 7.39 32.65
C GLU A 339 -39.18 7.79 32.54
N LEU A 340 -38.92 9.07 32.26
CA LEU A 340 -37.57 9.66 32.25
C LEU A 340 -37.38 10.43 33.55
N HIS A 341 -36.36 10.08 34.35
CA HIS A 341 -36.11 10.73 35.64
C HIS A 341 -34.62 10.77 35.99
N LEU A 342 -34.23 11.67 36.90
CA LEU A 342 -32.85 11.75 37.41
C LEU A 342 -32.45 10.51 38.22
N ILE A 343 -31.20 10.10 38.09
CA ILE A 343 -30.59 8.97 38.83
C ILE A 343 -30.21 9.40 40.25
N GLU A 344 -29.54 10.55 40.37
CA GLU A 344 -29.14 11.17 41.63
C GLU A 344 -30.03 12.40 41.90
N GLN A 345 -30.55 12.53 43.12
CA GLN A 345 -31.29 13.73 43.53
C GLN A 345 -30.28 14.80 43.94
N LEU A 346 -30.20 15.90 43.19
CA LEU A 346 -29.40 17.07 43.56
C LEU A 346 -30.06 17.79 44.75
N GLU A 347 -29.27 18.20 45.75
CA GLU A 347 -29.75 18.98 46.91
C GLU A 347 -30.29 20.38 46.54
N VAL A 348 -30.19 20.78 45.28
CA VAL A 348 -30.63 22.09 44.76
C VAL A 348 -31.81 21.88 43.79
N GLU A 349 -32.98 22.42 44.14
CA GLU A 349 -34.20 22.39 43.32
C GLU A 349 -34.01 23.13 41.96
N TYR A 350 -33.60 22.42 40.92
CA TYR A 350 -33.87 22.87 39.55
C TYR A 350 -35.35 22.64 39.27
N LYS A 351 -36.15 23.69 39.50
CA LYS A 351 -37.58 23.72 39.19
C LYS A 351 -37.85 23.20 37.77
N ASN A 352 -38.56 22.07 37.69
CA ASN A 352 -39.20 21.47 36.50
C ASN A 352 -38.45 20.38 35.68
N ARG A 353 -37.31 19.83 36.11
CA ARG A 353 -36.59 18.75 35.36
C ARG A 353 -36.35 17.44 36.13
N GLU A 354 -37.22 17.11 37.08
CA GLU A 354 -36.99 15.93 37.95
C GLU A 354 -37.44 14.62 37.29
N ALA A 355 -38.61 14.62 36.67
CA ALA A 355 -39.15 13.47 35.94
C ALA A 355 -40.23 13.88 34.93
N ILE A 356 -40.36 13.12 33.84
CA ILE A 356 -41.46 13.23 32.88
C ILE A 356 -41.94 11.83 32.47
N SER A 357 -43.26 11.66 32.38
CA SER A 357 -43.88 10.44 31.83
C SER A 357 -44.35 10.72 30.41
N LEU A 358 -43.82 9.97 29.44
CA LEU A 358 -44.17 10.06 28.03
C LEU A 358 -44.87 8.76 27.59
N PRO A 359 -45.85 8.81 26.69
CA PRO A 359 -46.46 10.01 26.13
C PRO A 359 -47.51 10.58 27.09
N ASP A 360 -47.91 11.85 26.91
CA ASP A 360 -48.87 12.51 27.79
C ASP A 360 -50.17 11.69 27.94
N ALA A 361 -50.83 11.76 29.10
CA ALA A 361 -51.99 10.93 29.45
C ALA A 361 -53.17 10.98 28.44
N ASN A 362 -53.19 11.96 27.53
CA ASN A 362 -54.20 12.14 26.49
C ASN A 362 -53.86 11.49 25.13
N SER A 363 -52.68 10.87 25.00
CA SER A 363 -52.23 10.22 23.77
C SER A 363 -52.62 8.73 23.73
N ILE A 364 -53.07 8.28 22.56
CA ILE A 364 -53.54 6.89 22.33
C ILE A 364 -52.39 5.98 21.84
N SER A 365 -51.26 6.58 21.44
CA SER A 365 -50.10 5.87 20.91
C SER A 365 -49.33 5.14 22.01
N LYS A 366 -49.00 3.86 21.78
CA LYS A 366 -48.14 3.09 22.68
C LYS A 366 -46.69 3.18 22.20
N ILE A 367 -45.78 3.42 23.14
CA ILE A 367 -44.35 3.41 22.85
C ILE A 367 -43.88 1.95 22.78
N THR A 368 -43.26 1.57 21.67
CA THR A 368 -42.78 0.21 21.43
C THR A 368 -41.30 0.03 21.75
N CYS A 369 -40.49 1.06 21.51
CA CYS A 369 -39.04 1.04 21.71
C CYS A 369 -38.51 2.42 22.07
N GLN A 370 -37.35 2.43 22.74
CA GLN A 370 -36.67 3.64 23.20
C GLN A 370 -35.16 3.51 23.09
N VAL A 371 -34.49 4.64 22.90
CA VAL A 371 -33.04 4.80 22.98
C VAL A 371 -32.74 6.13 23.68
N LEU A 372 -31.82 6.09 24.64
CA LEU A 372 -31.33 7.27 25.35
C LEU A 372 -29.87 7.49 24.97
N THR A 373 -29.59 8.67 24.43
CA THR A 373 -28.23 9.16 24.14
C THR A 373 -27.82 10.19 25.20
N THR A 374 -26.67 10.85 25.04
CA THR A 374 -26.28 11.94 25.95
C THR A 374 -27.29 13.08 25.91
N ASP A 375 -27.75 13.45 24.72
CA ASP A 375 -28.49 14.70 24.50
C ASP A 375 -29.97 14.45 24.15
N PHE A 376 -30.29 13.28 23.58
CA PHE A 376 -31.64 12.96 23.09
C PHE A 376 -32.21 11.68 23.71
N LEU A 377 -33.49 11.73 24.07
CA LEU A 377 -34.37 10.57 24.20
C LEU A 377 -35.12 10.38 22.88
N ILE A 378 -34.93 9.23 22.24
CA ILE A 378 -35.54 8.87 20.96
C ILE A 378 -36.47 7.69 21.19
N TYR A 379 -37.72 7.79 20.78
CA TYR A 379 -38.67 6.69 20.92
C TYR A 379 -39.57 6.50 19.70
N GLY A 380 -39.99 5.26 19.51
CA GLY A 380 -40.86 4.81 18.43
C GLY A 380 -42.23 4.39 18.95
N THR A 381 -43.26 4.63 18.16
CA THR A 381 -44.65 4.25 18.49
C THR A 381 -45.19 3.16 17.56
N ASP A 382 -46.24 2.49 18.02
CA ASP A 382 -47.05 1.54 17.24
C ASP A 382 -47.69 2.18 15.99
N ASN A 383 -47.95 3.48 16.03
CA ASN A 383 -48.47 4.26 14.90
C ASN A 383 -47.39 4.76 13.92
N GLY A 384 -46.12 4.40 14.13
CA GLY A 384 -45.01 4.72 13.21
C GLY A 384 -44.36 6.09 13.44
N GLN A 385 -44.67 6.79 14.53
CA GLN A 385 -44.02 8.05 14.88
C GLN A 385 -42.67 7.81 15.55
N ILE A 386 -41.64 8.51 15.07
CA ILE A 386 -40.31 8.63 15.68
C ILE A 386 -40.23 10.02 16.28
N VAL A 387 -39.99 10.10 17.59
CA VAL A 387 -39.92 11.38 18.31
C VAL A 387 -38.54 11.58 18.90
N PHE A 388 -37.95 12.75 18.65
CA PHE A 388 -36.70 13.20 19.25
C PHE A 388 -36.99 14.21 20.36
N PHE A 389 -36.80 13.80 21.61
CA PHE A 389 -36.93 14.65 22.79
C PHE A 389 -35.53 15.09 23.25
N HIS A 390 -35.29 16.39 23.28
CA HIS A 390 -34.02 16.96 23.71
C HIS A 390 -34.00 17.16 25.22
N ILE A 391 -32.99 16.61 25.88
CA ILE A 391 -32.89 16.55 27.33
C ILE A 391 -32.49 17.92 27.91
N GLU A 392 -31.54 18.62 27.29
CA GLU A 392 -31.09 19.93 27.79
C GLU A 392 -32.16 21.02 27.63
N ASP A 393 -32.99 20.99 26.58
CA ASP A 393 -34.09 21.95 26.40
C ASP A 393 -35.41 21.47 27.00
N TRP A 394 -35.51 20.19 27.36
CA TRP A 394 -36.72 19.53 27.88
C TRP A 394 -37.94 19.65 26.93
N THR A 395 -37.71 19.53 25.62
CA THR A 395 -38.75 19.68 24.58
C THR A 395 -38.60 18.67 23.45
N VAL A 396 -39.68 18.41 22.71
CA VAL A 396 -39.65 17.63 21.47
C VAL A 396 -39.13 18.53 20.34
N LEU A 397 -38.00 18.14 19.72
CA LEU A 397 -37.41 18.88 18.61
C LEU A 397 -38.01 18.50 17.26
N THR A 398 -38.06 17.20 16.97
CA THR A 398 -38.49 16.70 15.66
C THR A 398 -39.36 15.45 15.82
N THR A 399 -40.33 15.32 14.93
CA THR A 399 -41.17 14.12 14.83
C THR A 399 -41.27 13.71 13.37
N TYR A 400 -40.94 12.46 13.08
CA TYR A 400 -41.09 11.86 11.75
C TYR A 400 -42.14 10.76 11.80
N THR A 401 -43.04 10.72 10.80
CA THR A 401 -44.11 9.73 10.73
C THR A 401 -43.83 8.73 9.61
N HIS A 402 -43.54 7.48 9.99
CA HIS A 402 -43.45 6.35 9.07
C HIS A 402 -44.82 5.70 8.85
N SER A 403 -45.03 5.07 7.70
CA SER A 403 -46.32 4.46 7.33
C SER A 403 -46.67 3.21 8.14
N VAL A 404 -45.68 2.56 8.74
CA VAL A 404 -45.81 1.33 9.53
C VAL A 404 -45.32 1.59 10.95
N GLY A 405 -45.90 0.92 11.94
CA GLY A 405 -45.42 0.96 13.32
C GLY A 405 -43.96 0.55 13.45
N ILE A 406 -43.26 1.13 14.43
CA ILE A 406 -41.83 0.87 14.65
C ILE A 406 -41.70 -0.24 15.69
N SER A 407 -40.83 -1.22 15.42
CA SER A 407 -40.54 -2.31 16.37
C SER A 407 -39.28 -2.02 17.18
N GLN A 408 -38.21 -1.53 16.54
CA GLN A 408 -36.92 -1.26 17.19
C GLN A 408 -36.23 -0.03 16.59
N ILE A 409 -35.42 0.65 17.41
CA ILE A 409 -34.60 1.80 17.02
C ILE A 409 -33.17 1.58 17.50
N PHE A 410 -32.20 1.88 16.65
CA PHE A 410 -30.76 1.84 16.94
C PHE A 410 -30.12 3.16 16.54
N SER A 411 -29.69 3.96 17.52
CA SER A 411 -29.03 5.24 17.24
C SER A 411 -27.51 5.12 17.19
N ASP A 412 -26.90 6.03 16.45
CA ASP A 412 -25.47 6.30 16.59
C ASP A 412 -25.17 6.94 17.96
N PRO A 413 -23.90 6.99 18.40
CA PRO A 413 -23.54 7.55 19.70
C PRO A 413 -23.96 9.02 19.89
N THR A 414 -24.09 9.79 18.80
CA THR A 414 -24.52 11.20 18.86
C THR A 414 -26.04 11.38 18.85
N GLY A 415 -26.81 10.33 18.54
CA GLY A 415 -28.27 10.41 18.42
C GLY A 415 -28.77 11.18 17.19
N THR A 416 -27.93 11.44 16.20
CA THR A 416 -28.33 12.18 14.99
C THR A 416 -28.77 11.27 13.84
N LYS A 417 -28.28 10.03 13.84
CA LYS A 417 -28.56 9.01 12.82
C LYS A 417 -29.15 7.79 13.50
N ILE A 418 -30.24 7.28 12.94
CA ILE A 418 -30.90 6.10 13.47
C ILE A 418 -31.17 5.09 12.36
N VAL A 419 -31.07 3.81 12.72
CA VAL A 419 -31.66 2.72 11.95
C VAL A 419 -32.92 2.27 12.68
N ILE A 420 -34.02 2.20 11.94
CA ILE A 420 -35.31 1.74 12.45
C ILE A 420 -35.66 0.40 11.81
N ILE A 421 -36.30 -0.46 12.59
CA ILE A 421 -36.95 -1.67 12.10
C ILE A 421 -38.45 -1.47 12.27
N ASP A 422 -39.21 -1.66 11.20
CA ASP A 422 -40.67 -1.57 11.25
C ASP A 422 -41.31 -2.88 11.76
N LEU A 423 -42.63 -2.91 11.92
CA LEU A 423 -43.39 -4.12 12.27
C LEU A 423 -43.39 -5.19 11.17
N GLN A 424 -43.02 -4.83 9.93
CA GLN A 424 -42.83 -5.77 8.83
C GLN A 424 -41.41 -6.36 8.78
N SER A 425 -40.58 -6.09 9.79
CA SER A 425 -39.18 -6.51 9.88
C SER A 425 -38.29 -5.99 8.76
N LEU A 426 -38.62 -4.83 8.17
CA LEU A 426 -37.81 -4.11 7.20
C LEU A 426 -37.06 -2.96 7.87
N GLY A 427 -35.87 -2.67 7.35
CA GLY A 427 -34.97 -1.66 7.91
C GLY A 427 -34.86 -0.39 7.10
N TYR A 428 -34.90 0.74 7.79
CA TYR A 428 -34.72 2.07 7.21
C TYR A 428 -33.69 2.87 7.99
N PHE A 429 -33.01 3.77 7.29
CA PHE A 429 -32.11 4.75 7.87
C PHE A 429 -32.75 6.12 7.84
N TYR A 430 -32.62 6.84 8.96
CA TYR A 430 -33.08 8.22 9.09
C TYR A 430 -31.98 9.10 9.70
N ASN A 431 -31.67 10.20 9.01
CA ASN A 431 -30.78 11.24 9.51
C ASN A 431 -31.61 12.46 9.92
N ALA A 432 -31.68 12.73 11.22
CA ALA A 432 -32.51 13.79 11.79
C ALA A 432 -32.06 15.21 11.41
N VAL A 433 -30.79 15.40 11.07
CA VAL A 433 -30.22 16.73 10.74
C VAL A 433 -30.65 17.20 9.36
N ASN A 434 -30.59 16.31 8.37
CA ASN A 434 -30.90 16.64 6.98
C ASN A 434 -32.33 16.21 6.57
N GLY A 435 -33.01 15.43 7.42
CA GLY A 435 -34.31 14.82 7.10
C GLY A 435 -34.24 13.69 6.07
N ASN A 436 -33.05 13.17 5.78
CA ASN A 436 -32.87 12.10 4.79
C ASN A 436 -33.41 10.78 5.33
N PHE A 437 -34.42 10.22 4.65
CA PHE A 437 -35.00 8.93 4.93
C PHE A 437 -34.75 7.96 3.77
N MET A 438 -34.20 6.78 4.04
CA MET A 438 -33.74 5.86 3.00
C MET A 438 -33.99 4.40 3.42
N SER A 439 -34.42 3.55 2.49
CA SER A 439 -34.44 2.09 2.70
C SER A 439 -33.03 1.53 2.65
N ILE A 440 -32.69 0.60 3.54
CA ILE A 440 -31.38 -0.05 3.54
C ILE A 440 -31.37 -1.14 2.44
N PRO A 441 -30.43 -1.11 1.49
CA PRO A 441 -30.35 -2.11 0.42
C PRO A 441 -29.94 -3.48 0.97
N ASP A 442 -30.41 -4.57 0.34
CA ASP A 442 -30.08 -5.96 0.67
C ASP A 442 -30.29 -6.35 2.15
N TRP A 443 -31.43 -5.92 2.71
CA TRP A 443 -31.84 -6.17 4.09
C TRP A 443 -31.97 -7.69 4.39
N PRO A 444 -31.42 -8.20 5.50
CA PRO A 444 -31.54 -9.61 5.88
C PRO A 444 -32.97 -9.98 6.32
N SER A 445 -33.40 -11.22 6.11
CA SER A 445 -34.77 -11.65 6.44
C SER A 445 -35.01 -11.96 7.92
N LYS A 446 -33.95 -12.07 8.74
CA LYS A 446 -34.04 -12.39 10.18
C LYS A 446 -33.05 -11.55 11.00
N THR A 447 -33.18 -10.23 10.91
CA THR A 447 -32.35 -9.30 11.66
C THR A 447 -32.65 -9.33 13.15
N LEU A 448 -31.62 -9.53 13.97
CA LEU A 448 -31.71 -9.47 15.42
C LEU A 448 -31.43 -8.05 15.96
N GLY A 449 -30.52 -7.31 15.30
CA GLY A 449 -30.19 -5.96 15.73
C GLY A 449 -29.13 -5.28 14.88
N VAL A 450 -28.81 -4.05 15.28
CA VAL A 450 -27.85 -3.16 14.60
C VAL A 450 -26.88 -2.56 15.62
N VAL A 451 -25.59 -2.51 15.28
CA VAL A 451 -24.55 -1.88 16.12
C VAL A 451 -23.81 -0.82 15.30
N TRP A 452 -23.73 0.40 15.83
CA TRP A 452 -22.96 1.51 15.26
C TRP A 452 -21.51 1.48 15.73
N ASP A 453 -20.58 2.00 14.92
CA ASP A 453 -19.21 2.22 15.39
C ASP A 453 -19.20 3.31 16.46
N SER A 454 -18.58 3.01 17.60
CA SER A 454 -18.40 3.96 18.70
C SER A 454 -17.19 4.87 18.50
N SER A 455 -16.32 4.59 17.51
CA SER A 455 -15.19 5.44 17.15
C SER A 455 -15.67 6.75 16.51
N LEU A 456 -15.10 7.87 16.95
CA LEU A 456 -15.35 9.18 16.34
C LEU A 456 -14.84 9.28 14.89
N LEU A 457 -13.93 8.40 14.48
CA LEU A 457 -13.38 8.38 13.12
C LEU A 457 -14.31 7.69 12.12
N ASP A 458 -15.08 6.69 12.57
CA ASP A 458 -15.90 5.83 11.70
C ASP A 458 -17.41 5.97 11.98
N LYS A 459 -17.87 7.19 12.29
CA LYS A 459 -19.27 7.50 12.69
C LYS A 459 -20.35 7.10 11.67
N ASN A 460 -19.96 6.71 10.47
CA ASN A 460 -20.86 6.36 9.37
C ASN A 460 -20.97 4.85 9.15
N VAL A 461 -20.20 4.04 9.89
CA VAL A 461 -20.17 2.59 9.76
C VAL A 461 -21.08 1.95 10.80
N PHE A 462 -21.87 0.98 10.36
CA PHE A 462 -22.71 0.17 11.24
C PHE A 462 -22.80 -1.27 10.73
N ILE A 463 -23.11 -2.19 11.61
CA ILE A 463 -23.31 -3.60 11.29
C ILE A 463 -24.75 -4.01 11.56
N ILE A 464 -25.27 -4.86 10.68
CA ILE A 464 -26.55 -5.55 10.86
C ILE A 464 -26.21 -7.02 11.07
N PHE A 465 -26.83 -7.66 12.04
CA PHE A 465 -26.57 -9.07 12.31
C PHE A 465 -27.84 -9.90 12.47
N ASP A 466 -27.73 -11.13 12.00
CA ASP A 466 -28.69 -12.22 12.17
C ASP A 466 -28.09 -13.23 13.17
N GLU A 467 -28.82 -14.32 13.48
CA GLU A 467 -28.34 -15.40 14.37
C GLU A 467 -26.98 -15.99 13.95
N ASN A 468 -26.70 -16.01 12.65
CA ASN A 468 -25.54 -16.72 12.08
C ASN A 468 -24.54 -15.81 11.35
N SER A 469 -24.86 -14.53 11.13
CA SER A 469 -23.99 -13.68 10.32
C SER A 469 -24.09 -12.18 10.57
N ILE A 470 -22.98 -11.49 10.33
CA ILE A 470 -22.85 -10.03 10.39
C ILE A 470 -22.64 -9.47 8.98
N PHE A 471 -23.32 -8.35 8.70
CA PHE A 471 -23.30 -7.60 7.45
C PHE A 471 -22.88 -6.14 7.74
N PRO A 472 -21.72 -5.69 7.27
CA PRO A 472 -21.29 -4.30 7.44
C PRO A 472 -21.91 -3.37 6.40
N TYR A 473 -22.25 -2.17 6.84
CA TYR A 473 -22.79 -1.09 6.02
C TYR A 473 -22.07 0.22 6.32
N ILE A 474 -21.98 1.07 5.30
CA ILE A 474 -21.44 2.43 5.41
C ILE A 474 -22.45 3.43 4.85
N PHE A 475 -22.68 4.50 5.61
CA PHE A 475 -23.47 5.66 5.19
C PHE A 475 -22.56 6.73 4.58
N GLN A 476 -22.65 6.89 3.26
CA GLN A 476 -21.85 7.85 2.51
C GLN A 476 -22.63 9.16 2.46
N ARG A 477 -22.16 10.17 3.21
CA ARG A 477 -22.84 11.47 3.30
C ARG A 477 -22.68 12.28 2.01
N PHE A 478 -21.47 12.29 1.46
CA PHE A 478 -21.10 13.07 0.29
C PHE A 478 -20.58 12.11 -0.78
N SER A 479 -21.29 12.02 -1.89
CA SER A 479 -20.86 11.25 -3.05
C SER A 479 -21.42 11.84 -4.33
N ILE A 480 -20.87 11.44 -5.47
CA ILE A 480 -21.40 11.76 -6.80
C ILE A 480 -22.83 11.23 -7.00
N ASN A 481 -23.27 10.23 -6.24
CA ASN A 481 -24.64 9.73 -6.32
C ASN A 481 -25.58 10.38 -5.29
N GLY A 482 -25.10 11.35 -4.51
CA GLY A 482 -25.79 11.88 -3.33
C GLY A 482 -25.59 11.01 -2.09
N PRO A 483 -26.39 11.21 -1.02
CA PRO A 483 -26.29 10.41 0.19
C PRO A 483 -26.77 8.98 -0.07
N THR A 484 -25.91 7.99 0.17
CA THR A 484 -26.19 6.58 -0.14
C THR A 484 -25.75 5.66 0.99
N ILE A 485 -26.41 4.50 1.12
CA ILE A 485 -25.97 3.41 2.00
C ILE A 485 -25.43 2.30 1.12
N GLN A 486 -24.21 1.86 1.41
CA GLN A 486 -23.57 0.78 0.70
C GLN A 486 -23.32 -0.40 1.63
N LYS A 487 -23.68 -1.60 1.16
CA LYS A 487 -23.31 -2.86 1.80
C LYS A 487 -21.87 -3.20 1.46
N ILE A 488 -21.09 -3.57 2.47
CA ILE A 488 -19.73 -4.08 2.27
C ILE A 488 -19.87 -5.58 1.99
N ASN A 489 -19.34 -6.07 0.86
CA ASN A 489 -19.55 -7.44 0.35
C ASN A 489 -18.88 -8.57 1.17
N GLU A 490 -18.52 -8.31 2.43
CA GLU A 490 -17.93 -9.29 3.34
C GLU A 490 -18.98 -9.76 4.35
N LYS A 491 -19.26 -11.07 4.36
CA LYS A 491 -20.14 -11.71 5.34
C LYS A 491 -19.30 -12.37 6.41
N PHE A 492 -19.45 -11.94 7.66
CA PHE A 492 -18.81 -12.61 8.79
C PHE A 492 -19.77 -13.66 9.35
N THR A 493 -19.28 -14.90 9.54
CA THR A 493 -20.06 -15.99 10.11
C THR A 493 -19.90 -16.02 11.62
N LEU A 494 -21.02 -16.00 12.34
CA LEU A 494 -21.06 -16.18 13.79
C LEU A 494 -21.13 -17.68 14.12
N LEU A 495 -20.47 -18.08 15.21
CA LEU A 495 -20.73 -19.38 15.82
C LEU A 495 -22.08 -19.33 16.55
N SER A 496 -22.71 -20.48 16.75
CA SER A 496 -24.04 -20.52 17.38
C SER A 496 -24.05 -19.81 18.74
N ASN A 497 -25.05 -18.94 18.94
CA ASN A 497 -25.26 -18.12 20.13
C ASN A 497 -24.15 -17.09 20.46
N GLN A 498 -23.49 -16.51 19.46
CA GLN A 498 -22.65 -15.31 19.66
C GLN A 498 -23.45 -14.05 19.36
N LEU A 499 -23.36 -13.03 20.23
CA LEU A 499 -24.04 -11.75 20.05
C LEU A 499 -23.01 -10.61 19.86
N PRO A 500 -23.07 -9.85 18.75
CA PRO A 500 -22.33 -8.60 18.60
C PRO A 500 -22.82 -7.54 19.57
N LEU A 501 -21.89 -6.95 20.32
CA LEU A 501 -22.20 -5.97 21.38
C LEU A 501 -21.71 -4.56 21.03
N LEU A 502 -20.44 -4.45 20.67
CA LEU A 502 -19.77 -3.17 20.42
C LEU A 502 -18.95 -3.27 19.14
N MET A 503 -18.98 -2.23 18.33
CA MET A 503 -18.00 -2.02 17.28
C MET A 503 -17.18 -0.78 17.62
N TYR A 504 -15.85 -0.92 17.60
CA TYR A 504 -14.93 0.18 17.86
C TYR A 504 -13.78 0.16 16.87
N SER A 505 -13.71 1.15 15.99
CA SER A 505 -12.65 1.32 14.98
C SER A 505 -12.47 0.11 14.04
N GLY A 506 -13.54 -0.67 13.82
CA GLY A 506 -13.52 -1.90 13.02
C GLY A 506 -13.28 -3.21 13.80
N ASP A 507 -13.07 -3.15 15.12
CA ASP A 507 -13.08 -4.36 15.96
C ASP A 507 -14.50 -4.59 16.50
N ILE A 508 -15.03 -5.79 16.29
CA ILE A 508 -16.34 -6.21 16.79
C ILE A 508 -16.13 -7.02 18.07
N VAL A 509 -16.70 -6.57 19.18
CA VAL A 509 -16.75 -7.33 20.42
C VAL A 509 -18.01 -8.20 20.41
N LEU A 510 -17.80 -9.51 20.46
CA LEU A 510 -18.83 -10.53 20.55
C LEU A 510 -18.91 -11.05 21.98
N ALA A 511 -20.10 -11.32 22.47
CA ALA A 511 -20.28 -12.08 23.71
C ALA A 511 -20.64 -13.54 23.41
N ALA A 512 -20.10 -14.45 24.20
CA ALA A 512 -20.37 -15.89 24.14
C ALA A 512 -21.26 -16.33 25.32
N ASN A 513 -21.87 -17.51 25.19
CA ASN A 513 -22.80 -18.11 26.18
C ASN A 513 -22.27 -18.24 27.62
N ASN A 514 -20.97 -18.16 27.85
CA ASN A 514 -20.35 -18.23 29.18
C ASN A 514 -19.99 -16.86 29.76
N GLY A 515 -20.55 -15.78 29.20
CA GLY A 515 -20.26 -14.41 29.62
C GLY A 515 -18.86 -13.92 29.23
N ARG A 516 -18.11 -14.69 28.41
CA ARG A 516 -16.81 -14.24 27.89
C ARG A 516 -16.99 -13.36 26.67
N LEU A 517 -16.13 -12.35 26.58
CA LEU A 517 -16.01 -11.48 25.41
C LEU A 517 -14.93 -12.01 24.47
N LEU A 518 -15.25 -12.02 23.18
CA LEU A 518 -14.34 -12.32 22.07
C LEU A 518 -14.23 -11.07 21.21
N THR A 519 -13.04 -10.78 20.70
CA THR A 519 -12.82 -9.68 19.75
C THR A 519 -12.62 -10.27 18.37
N LEU A 520 -13.50 -9.94 17.44
CA LEU A 520 -13.40 -10.25 16.03
C LEU A 520 -12.95 -8.97 15.31
N PRO A 521 -11.69 -8.85 14.88
CA PRO A 521 -11.30 -7.74 14.03
C PRO A 521 -11.99 -7.89 12.69
N MET A 522 -12.57 -6.82 12.14
CA MET A 522 -12.98 -6.85 10.73
C MET A 522 -11.77 -7.10 9.84
N ASN A 523 -10.58 -6.60 10.22
CA ASN A 523 -9.29 -6.79 9.52
C ASN A 523 -8.44 -7.89 10.19
N PRO A 524 -8.45 -9.15 9.72
CA PRO A 524 -7.55 -10.18 10.26
C PRO A 524 -6.06 -9.89 9.99
N SER A 525 -5.73 -9.06 8.99
CA SER A 525 -4.36 -8.70 8.62
C SER A 525 -3.65 -7.75 9.60
N ASP A 526 -4.41 -7.01 10.43
CA ASP A 526 -3.86 -6.07 11.43
C ASP A 526 -3.28 -6.76 12.68
N GLU A 527 -3.41 -8.09 12.79
CA GLU A 527 -2.79 -8.89 13.86
C GLU A 527 -1.30 -9.16 13.61
N SER A 528 -0.81 -8.95 12.38
CA SER A 528 0.60 -9.17 12.06
C SER A 528 1.41 -7.88 12.21
N SER A 529 2.00 -7.70 13.39
CA SER A 529 3.15 -6.83 13.58
C SER A 529 4.18 -7.05 12.47
N THR A 530 4.42 -6.04 11.62
CA THR A 530 5.69 -5.79 10.91
C THR A 530 6.48 -7.05 10.51
N LYS A 531 5.83 -7.97 9.79
CA LYS A 531 6.50 -8.94 8.92
C LYS A 531 6.17 -8.49 7.51
N GLN A 532 7.15 -8.56 6.63
CA GLN A 532 7.06 -8.11 5.23
C GLN A 532 5.79 -8.68 4.58
N LEU A 533 4.73 -7.86 4.55
CA LEU A 533 3.48 -8.18 3.87
C LEU A 533 3.80 -8.26 2.38
N GLU A 534 3.36 -9.35 1.74
CA GLU A 534 3.50 -9.50 0.31
C GLU A 534 2.72 -8.38 -0.41
N ARG A 535 3.19 -7.95 -1.59
CA ARG A 535 2.56 -6.82 -2.34
C ARG A 535 1.06 -6.99 -2.55
N LYS A 536 0.55 -8.22 -2.66
CA LYS A 536 -0.88 -8.51 -2.86
C LYS A 536 -1.73 -8.26 -1.61
N ASP A 537 -1.20 -8.52 -0.43
CA ASP A 537 -1.89 -8.27 0.84
C ASP A 537 -2.02 -6.76 1.10
N LEU A 538 -1.00 -5.99 0.69
CA LEU A 538 -1.02 -4.52 0.72
C LEU A 538 -2.05 -3.94 -0.26
N GLU A 539 -2.18 -4.48 -1.47
CA GLU A 539 -3.23 -4.03 -2.40
C GLU A 539 -4.64 -4.33 -1.86
N HIS A 540 -4.83 -5.50 -1.24
CA HIS A 540 -6.11 -5.87 -0.64
C HIS A 540 -6.47 -4.98 0.56
N THR A 541 -5.51 -4.71 1.45
CA THR A 541 -5.71 -3.79 2.58
C THR A 541 -5.98 -2.35 2.12
N ILE A 542 -5.30 -1.85 1.09
CA ILE A 542 -5.61 -0.53 0.50
C ILE A 542 -7.04 -0.50 -0.04
N ASN A 543 -7.46 -1.50 -0.82
CA ASN A 543 -8.83 -1.54 -1.35
C ASN A 543 -9.88 -1.54 -0.23
N ARG A 544 -9.64 -2.25 0.89
CA ARG A 544 -10.50 -2.18 2.07
C ARG A 544 -10.54 -0.78 2.67
N HIS A 545 -9.40 -0.14 2.88
CA HIS A 545 -9.38 1.21 3.43
C HIS A 545 -10.09 2.24 2.53
N LEU A 546 -10.06 2.05 1.21
CA LEU A 546 -10.86 2.85 0.28
C LEU A 546 -12.37 2.61 0.48
N ILE A 547 -12.81 1.37 0.67
CA ILE A 547 -14.22 1.03 0.97
C ILE A 547 -14.70 1.67 2.28
N PHE A 548 -13.85 1.71 3.31
CA PHE A 548 -14.15 2.34 4.60
C PHE A 548 -13.95 3.87 4.60
N GLU A 549 -13.70 4.50 3.45
CA GLU A 549 -13.44 5.96 3.32
C GLU A 549 -12.24 6.45 4.16
N ARG A 550 -11.32 5.56 4.54
CA ARG A 550 -10.10 5.89 5.31
C ARG A 550 -8.97 6.33 4.38
N PHE A 551 -9.23 7.38 3.59
CA PHE A 551 -8.36 7.84 2.51
C PHE A 551 -6.95 8.25 2.97
N ALA A 552 -6.80 8.86 4.15
CA ALA A 552 -5.49 9.24 4.68
C ALA A 552 -4.59 8.02 4.98
N VAL A 553 -5.19 6.95 5.51
CA VAL A 553 -4.47 5.68 5.76
C VAL A 553 -4.13 5.01 4.43
N ALA A 554 -5.09 4.98 3.50
CA ALA A 554 -4.88 4.45 2.16
C ALA A 554 -3.75 5.19 1.41
N PHE A 555 -3.65 6.52 1.55
CA PHE A 555 -2.58 7.33 0.97
C PHE A 555 -1.20 6.90 1.48
N ASN A 556 -1.06 6.72 2.80
CA ASN A 556 0.19 6.27 3.41
C ASN A 556 0.58 4.85 2.96
N LEU A 557 -0.40 3.96 2.81
CA LEU A 557 -0.18 2.60 2.30
C LEU A 557 0.19 2.61 0.81
N CYS A 558 -0.42 3.47 0.00
CA CYS A 558 -0.03 3.68 -1.40
C CYS A 558 1.41 4.19 -1.51
N TYR A 559 1.85 5.07 -0.60
CA TYR A 559 3.23 5.54 -0.53
C TYR A 559 4.23 4.42 -0.23
N LEU A 560 3.85 3.47 0.64
CA LEU A 560 4.67 2.27 0.93
C LEU A 560 4.72 1.29 -0.25
N LEU A 561 3.61 1.11 -0.98
CA LEU A 561 3.51 0.17 -2.10
C LEU A 561 4.17 0.69 -3.39
N GLN A 562 4.12 2.00 -3.63
CA GLN A 562 4.59 2.68 -4.86
C GLN A 562 4.00 2.12 -6.17
N SER A 563 2.73 1.71 -6.15
CA SER A 563 2.01 1.21 -7.34
C SER A 563 1.18 2.30 -8.01
N VAL A 564 1.43 2.55 -9.30
CA VAL A 564 0.69 3.53 -10.12
C VAL A 564 -0.81 3.20 -10.15
N ASN A 565 -1.18 1.92 -10.29
CA ASN A 565 -2.59 1.51 -10.36
C ASN A 565 -3.36 1.83 -9.07
N MET A 566 -2.71 1.66 -7.91
CA MET A 566 -3.35 1.94 -6.63
C MET A 566 -3.47 3.44 -6.37
N TRP A 567 -2.49 4.24 -6.81
CA TRP A 567 -2.59 5.70 -6.78
C TRP A 567 -3.75 6.22 -7.64
N VAL A 568 -3.94 5.67 -8.85
CA VAL A 568 -5.07 6.04 -9.72
C VAL A 568 -6.40 5.66 -9.06
N LYS A 569 -6.52 4.44 -8.53
CA LYS A 569 -7.73 4.01 -7.80
C LYS A 569 -8.03 4.90 -6.59
N LEU A 570 -7.03 5.23 -5.79
CA LEU A 570 -7.20 6.12 -4.63
C LEU A 570 -7.68 7.51 -5.06
N ALA A 571 -7.13 8.06 -6.14
CA ALA A 571 -7.55 9.35 -6.67
C ALA A 571 -8.98 9.33 -7.22
N GLU A 572 -9.35 8.28 -7.97
CA GLU A 572 -10.71 8.12 -8.51
C GLU A 572 -11.75 7.91 -7.41
N GLU A 573 -11.48 7.07 -6.41
CA GLU A 573 -12.38 6.88 -5.26
C GLU A 573 -12.50 8.17 -4.44
N ALA A 574 -11.39 8.86 -4.15
CA ALA A 574 -11.45 10.14 -3.46
C ALA A 574 -12.35 11.17 -4.19
N LEU A 575 -12.29 11.23 -5.53
CA LEU A 575 -13.18 12.07 -6.32
C LEU A 575 -14.66 11.64 -6.25
N LYS A 576 -14.95 10.33 -6.21
CA LYS A 576 -16.32 9.82 -6.05
C LYS A 576 -16.95 10.27 -4.73
N HIS A 577 -16.15 10.42 -3.69
CA HIS A 577 -16.54 10.84 -2.35
C HIS A 577 -16.38 12.36 -2.10
N LEU A 578 -16.07 13.13 -3.15
CA LEU A 578 -15.83 14.58 -3.09
C LEU A 578 -14.64 15.01 -2.21
N GLU A 579 -13.72 14.09 -1.92
CA GLU A 579 -12.47 14.34 -1.18
C GLU A 579 -11.37 14.87 -2.13
N VAL A 580 -11.59 16.10 -2.62
CA VAL A 580 -10.72 16.74 -3.63
C VAL A 580 -9.28 16.89 -3.15
N ASN A 581 -9.06 17.21 -1.87
CA ASN A 581 -7.72 17.41 -1.31
C ASN A 581 -6.85 16.16 -1.42
N ILE A 582 -7.41 14.99 -1.12
CA ILE A 582 -6.68 13.72 -1.17
C ILE A 582 -6.45 13.29 -2.63
N ALA A 583 -7.46 13.50 -3.49
CA ALA A 583 -7.30 13.27 -4.93
C ALA A 583 -6.18 14.14 -5.53
N LEU A 584 -6.13 15.42 -5.14
CA LEU A 584 -5.10 16.37 -5.57
C LEU A 584 -3.70 15.91 -5.14
N LEU A 585 -3.53 15.48 -3.89
CA LEU A 585 -2.26 14.93 -3.40
C LEU A 585 -1.88 13.64 -4.16
N ALA A 586 -2.84 12.76 -4.41
CA ALA A 586 -2.60 11.52 -5.17
C ALA A 586 -2.18 11.81 -6.63
N TYR A 587 -2.80 12.79 -7.30
CA TYR A 587 -2.40 13.18 -8.65
C TYR A 587 -1.06 13.93 -8.70
N LYS A 588 -0.65 14.61 -7.61
CA LYS A 588 0.70 15.18 -7.45
C LYS A 588 1.75 14.06 -7.43
N GLU A 589 1.52 13.00 -6.68
CA GLU A 589 2.41 11.82 -6.65
C GLU A 589 2.44 11.09 -8.01
N LEU A 590 1.32 11.03 -8.73
CA LEU A 590 1.24 10.51 -10.10
C LEU A 590 1.88 11.42 -11.16
N ARG A 591 2.29 12.65 -10.80
CA ARG A 591 2.81 13.69 -11.70
C ARG A 591 1.86 14.06 -12.84
N ASN A 592 0.54 13.93 -12.62
CA ASN A 592 -0.46 14.35 -13.58
C ASN A 592 -0.78 15.84 -13.42
N VAL A 593 0.06 16.70 -14.01
CA VAL A 593 -0.01 18.17 -13.87
C VAL A 593 -1.37 18.73 -14.31
N ALA A 594 -1.99 18.15 -15.34
CA ALA A 594 -3.28 18.61 -15.85
C ALA A 594 -4.39 18.43 -14.82
N MET A 595 -4.48 17.25 -14.18
CA MET A 595 -5.49 17.04 -13.13
C MET A 595 -5.18 17.79 -11.85
N VAL A 596 -3.91 18.01 -11.51
CA VAL A 596 -3.57 18.84 -10.36
C VAL A 596 -4.08 20.27 -10.56
N TYR A 597 -3.85 20.85 -11.74
CA TYR A 597 -4.31 22.21 -12.04
C TYR A 597 -5.84 22.32 -12.06
N SER A 598 -6.54 21.31 -12.60
CA SER A 598 -8.00 21.31 -12.63
C SER A 598 -8.61 21.12 -11.23
N LEU A 599 -8.03 20.25 -10.40
CA LEU A 599 -8.49 20.04 -9.02
C LEU A 599 -8.21 21.27 -8.14
N GLU A 600 -7.07 21.95 -8.31
CA GLU A 600 -6.77 23.19 -7.60
C GLU A 600 -7.84 24.27 -7.84
N GLN A 601 -8.42 24.35 -9.05
CA GLN A 601 -9.50 25.30 -9.36
C GLN A 601 -10.81 25.04 -8.60
N ILE A 602 -11.10 23.77 -8.25
CA ILE A 602 -12.35 23.39 -7.59
C ILE A 602 -12.25 23.25 -6.07
N THR A 603 -11.04 23.33 -5.49
CA THR A 603 -10.80 23.16 -4.04
C THR A 603 -11.63 24.12 -3.16
N ASN A 604 -11.91 25.33 -3.64
CA ASN A 604 -12.62 26.37 -2.88
C ASN A 604 -14.14 26.39 -3.14
N ILE A 605 -14.70 25.39 -3.83
CA ILE A 605 -16.14 25.33 -4.10
C ILE A 605 -16.88 24.69 -2.92
N GLU A 606 -17.73 25.46 -2.25
CA GLU A 606 -18.55 24.98 -1.14
C GLU A 606 -19.87 24.31 -1.58
N ASP A 607 -20.39 24.66 -2.78
CA ASP A 607 -21.61 24.05 -3.32
C ASP A 607 -21.36 22.59 -3.69
N THR A 608 -21.93 21.68 -2.90
CA THR A 608 -21.79 20.22 -3.08
C THR A 608 -22.29 19.74 -4.43
N ASN A 609 -23.34 20.35 -4.99
CA ASN A 609 -23.89 19.96 -6.28
C ASN A 609 -22.95 20.39 -7.41
N LEU A 610 -22.42 21.62 -7.35
CA LEU A 610 -21.44 22.12 -8.31
C LEU A 610 -20.15 21.29 -8.25
N LEU A 611 -19.67 20.99 -7.05
CA LEU A 611 -18.50 20.15 -6.81
C LEU A 611 -18.71 18.73 -7.35
N ALA A 612 -19.86 18.11 -7.08
CA ALA A 612 -20.23 16.81 -7.62
C ALA A 612 -20.30 16.82 -9.15
N GLY A 613 -20.77 17.92 -9.75
CA GLY A 613 -20.76 18.15 -11.19
C GLY A 613 -19.35 18.08 -11.78
N TYR A 614 -18.41 18.85 -11.22
CA TYR A 614 -17.01 18.85 -11.67
C TYR A 614 -16.31 17.51 -11.43
N CYS A 615 -16.48 16.89 -10.26
CA CYS A 615 -15.92 15.57 -9.96
C CYS A 615 -16.45 14.50 -10.94
N SER A 616 -17.75 14.53 -11.27
CA SER A 616 -18.35 13.62 -12.26
C SER A 616 -17.78 13.83 -13.66
N MET A 617 -17.58 15.09 -14.05
CA MET A 617 -16.96 15.46 -15.33
C MET A 617 -15.53 14.92 -15.43
N TYR A 618 -14.74 15.04 -14.36
CA TYR A 618 -13.37 14.51 -14.30
C TYR A 618 -13.32 12.98 -14.33
N LEU A 619 -14.32 12.30 -13.76
CA LEU A 619 -14.49 10.85 -13.89
C LEU A 619 -15.15 10.41 -15.21
N LYS A 620 -15.41 11.35 -16.13
CA LYS A 620 -16.02 11.13 -17.45
C LYS A 620 -17.48 10.66 -17.43
N ASP A 621 -18.19 10.82 -16.31
CA ASP A 621 -19.64 10.60 -16.24
C ASP A 621 -20.39 11.91 -16.51
N TYR A 622 -20.42 12.29 -17.80
CA TYR A 622 -21.02 13.55 -18.24
C TYR A 622 -22.53 13.63 -18.01
N SER A 623 -23.21 12.48 -17.96
CA SER A 623 -24.65 12.42 -17.73
C SER A 623 -25.03 12.86 -16.32
N LYS A 624 -24.26 12.40 -15.32
CA LYS A 624 -24.41 12.84 -13.93
C LYS A 624 -23.89 14.25 -13.75
N ALA A 625 -22.77 14.58 -14.36
CA ALA A 625 -22.21 15.93 -14.33
C ALA A 625 -23.26 16.97 -14.77
N GLN A 626 -23.95 16.73 -15.89
CA GLN A 626 -25.01 17.59 -16.39
C GLN A 626 -26.16 17.76 -15.37
N LYS A 627 -26.64 16.66 -14.77
CA LYS A 627 -27.72 16.72 -13.76
C LYS A 627 -27.30 17.57 -12.55
N TRP A 628 -26.08 17.35 -12.05
CA TRP A 628 -25.55 18.08 -10.92
C TRP A 628 -25.31 19.55 -11.22
N PHE A 629 -24.76 19.88 -12.39
CA PHE A 629 -24.60 21.26 -12.83
C PHE A 629 -25.93 21.99 -12.95
N LEU A 630 -26.96 21.36 -13.53
CA LEU A 630 -28.29 21.96 -13.65
C LEU A 630 -28.96 22.19 -12.29
N ASN A 631 -28.69 21.32 -11.31
CA ASN A 631 -29.20 21.44 -9.93
C ASN A 631 -28.33 22.33 -9.02
N SER A 632 -27.21 22.86 -9.54
CA SER A 632 -26.29 23.72 -8.79
C SER A 632 -26.66 25.19 -8.89
N HIS A 633 -25.98 26.04 -8.11
CA HIS A 633 -26.14 27.49 -8.21
C HIS A 633 -25.57 28.06 -9.54
N TYR A 634 -24.80 27.28 -10.31
CA TYR A 634 -24.18 27.71 -11.56
C TYR A 634 -24.46 26.74 -12.73
N PRO A 635 -25.68 26.76 -13.30
CA PRO A 635 -26.08 25.85 -14.39
C PRO A 635 -25.33 26.11 -15.71
N GLN A 636 -24.69 27.28 -15.86
CA GLN A 636 -23.85 27.61 -17.02
C GLN A 636 -22.64 26.68 -17.18
N ALA A 637 -22.16 26.07 -16.10
CA ALA A 637 -21.10 25.04 -16.17
C ALA A 637 -21.51 23.85 -17.05
N SER A 638 -22.80 23.48 -17.08
CA SER A 638 -23.29 22.43 -17.98
C SER A 638 -23.14 22.81 -19.45
N LEU A 639 -23.35 24.08 -19.79
CA LEU A 639 -23.21 24.56 -21.17
C LEU A 639 -21.73 24.57 -21.57
N GLN A 640 -20.85 25.07 -20.69
CA GLN A 640 -19.42 25.07 -20.93
C GLN A 640 -18.87 23.65 -21.13
N MET A 641 -19.31 22.70 -20.30
CA MET A 641 -18.97 21.28 -20.46
C MET A 641 -19.40 20.76 -21.85
N GLN A 642 -20.62 21.05 -22.30
CA GLN A 642 -21.10 20.59 -23.60
C GLN A 642 -20.34 21.21 -24.78
N ARG A 643 -19.95 22.48 -24.65
CA ARG A 643 -19.08 23.16 -25.60
C ARG A 643 -17.70 22.49 -25.67
N ASP A 644 -17.11 22.18 -24.53
CA ASP A 644 -15.80 21.52 -24.44
C ASP A 644 -15.84 20.08 -24.98
N LEU A 645 -16.97 19.39 -24.84
CA LEU A 645 -17.23 18.06 -25.44
C LEU A 645 -17.57 18.10 -26.93
N LEU A 646 -17.66 19.29 -27.55
CA LEU A 646 -18.06 19.50 -28.94
C LEU A 646 -19.48 18.97 -29.26
N GLN A 647 -20.36 18.87 -28.26
CA GLN A 647 -21.77 18.50 -28.45
C GLN A 647 -22.61 19.75 -28.77
N TRP A 648 -22.36 20.32 -29.96
CA TRP A 648 -22.89 21.63 -30.35
C TRP A 648 -24.41 21.72 -30.36
N ASP A 649 -25.12 20.67 -30.75
CA ASP A 649 -26.60 20.67 -30.79
C ASP A 649 -27.19 20.85 -29.39
N HIS A 650 -26.70 20.08 -28.41
CA HIS A 650 -27.09 20.22 -27.01
C HIS A 650 -26.63 21.54 -26.40
N ALA A 651 -25.44 22.03 -26.76
CA ALA A 651 -24.94 23.32 -26.32
C ALA A 651 -25.81 24.48 -26.85
N LEU A 652 -26.27 24.42 -28.12
CA LEU A 652 -27.17 25.40 -28.71
C LEU A 652 -28.55 25.38 -28.04
N GLU A 653 -29.12 24.21 -27.78
CA GLU A 653 -30.39 24.08 -27.05
C GLU A 653 -30.30 24.61 -25.61
N LEU A 654 -29.22 24.29 -24.89
CA LEU A 654 -28.98 24.80 -23.54
C LEU A 654 -28.72 26.30 -23.55
N SER A 655 -28.00 26.83 -24.54
CA SER A 655 -27.71 28.27 -24.65
C SER A 655 -28.98 29.10 -24.80
N LYS A 656 -29.95 28.64 -25.60
CA LYS A 656 -31.25 29.30 -25.75
C LYS A 656 -32.02 29.43 -24.44
N LYS A 657 -31.84 28.48 -23.51
CA LYS A 657 -32.53 28.44 -22.21
C LYS A 657 -31.76 29.15 -21.09
N LEU A 658 -30.44 29.01 -21.05
CA LEU A 658 -29.60 29.40 -19.92
C LEU A 658 -28.77 30.67 -20.16
N ALA A 659 -28.31 30.90 -21.40
CA ALA A 659 -27.37 31.98 -21.73
C ALA A 659 -27.49 32.39 -23.22
N PRO A 660 -28.51 33.18 -23.60
CA PRO A 660 -28.72 33.57 -24.99
C PRO A 660 -27.57 34.42 -25.55
N ASP A 661 -26.86 35.17 -24.70
CA ASP A 661 -25.73 36.01 -25.09
C ASP A 661 -24.53 35.20 -25.65
N GLN A 662 -24.39 33.92 -25.27
CA GLN A 662 -23.30 33.06 -25.75
C GLN A 662 -23.60 32.39 -27.10
N LEU A 663 -24.85 32.45 -27.57
CA LEU A 663 -25.32 31.75 -28.76
C LEU A 663 -24.56 32.15 -30.05
N PRO A 664 -24.24 33.44 -30.31
CA PRO A 664 -23.46 33.82 -31.49
C PRO A 664 -22.05 33.22 -31.48
N PHE A 665 -21.41 33.17 -30.31
CA PHE A 665 -20.05 32.62 -30.15
C PHE A 665 -20.00 31.10 -30.36
N ILE A 666 -20.98 30.38 -29.80
CA ILE A 666 -21.13 28.92 -29.99
C ILE A 666 -21.42 28.61 -31.45
N SER A 667 -22.29 29.40 -32.10
CA SER A 667 -22.63 29.23 -33.51
C SER A 667 -21.42 29.43 -34.42
N ARG A 668 -20.56 30.42 -34.13
CA ARG A 668 -19.27 30.64 -34.82
C ARG A 668 -18.33 29.45 -34.68
N GLU A 669 -18.16 28.92 -33.47
CA GLU A 669 -17.25 27.79 -33.22
C GLU A 669 -17.73 26.51 -33.89
N TYR A 670 -19.05 26.26 -33.83
CA TYR A 670 -19.66 25.15 -34.54
C TYR A 670 -19.51 25.29 -36.07
N ALA A 671 -19.73 26.50 -36.61
CA ALA A 671 -19.51 26.78 -38.03
C ALA A 671 -18.06 26.51 -38.46
N HIS A 672 -17.09 26.87 -37.62
CA HIS A 672 -15.68 26.60 -37.89
C HIS A 672 -15.37 25.10 -37.95
N GLN A 673 -15.94 24.31 -37.04
CA GLN A 673 -15.79 22.85 -37.09
C GLN A 673 -16.44 22.26 -38.35
N LEU A 674 -17.65 22.68 -38.72
CA LEU A 674 -18.32 22.21 -39.95
C LEU A 674 -17.54 22.59 -41.22
N GLU A 675 -16.93 23.78 -41.23
CA GLU A 675 -16.02 24.21 -42.30
C GLU A 675 -14.81 23.28 -42.41
N SER A 676 -14.23 22.82 -41.29
CA SER A 676 -13.12 21.87 -41.29
C SER A 676 -13.51 20.45 -41.75
N ILE A 677 -14.74 20.01 -41.42
CA ILE A 677 -15.30 18.71 -41.82
C ILE A 677 -15.66 18.70 -43.31
N GLY A 678 -15.94 19.87 -43.89
CA GLY A 678 -16.24 20.07 -45.31
C GLY A 678 -17.72 20.31 -45.63
N ASN A 679 -18.57 20.49 -44.62
CA ASN A 679 -19.98 20.83 -44.79
C ASN A 679 -20.17 22.36 -44.89
N TYR A 680 -19.83 22.91 -46.06
CA TYR A 680 -19.74 24.37 -46.25
C TYR A 680 -21.09 25.09 -46.25
N SER A 681 -22.17 24.41 -46.64
CA SER A 681 -23.52 24.99 -46.69
C SER A 681 -24.09 25.27 -45.30
N GLU A 682 -23.97 24.32 -44.37
CA GLU A 682 -24.44 24.50 -43.00
C GLU A 682 -23.52 25.45 -42.22
N ALA A 683 -22.20 25.36 -42.45
CA ALA A 683 -21.23 26.31 -41.90
C ALA A 683 -21.55 27.75 -42.31
N TYR A 684 -21.90 28.00 -43.57
CA TYR A 684 -22.33 29.32 -44.04
C TYR A 684 -23.55 29.84 -43.27
N ILE A 685 -24.58 29.00 -43.11
CA ILE A 685 -25.81 29.37 -42.39
C ILE A 685 -25.50 29.70 -40.92
N LEU A 686 -24.59 28.98 -40.27
CA LEU A 686 -24.22 29.21 -38.88
C LEU A 686 -23.34 30.45 -38.69
N TYR A 687 -22.41 30.73 -39.62
CA TYR A 687 -21.68 31.99 -39.63
C TYR A 687 -22.61 33.18 -39.87
N ASP A 688 -23.62 33.03 -40.73
CA ASP A 688 -24.64 34.06 -40.99
C ASP A 688 -25.58 34.26 -39.79
N LYS A 689 -25.97 33.19 -39.09
CA LYS A 689 -26.70 33.26 -37.81
C LYS A 689 -25.91 33.97 -36.72
N GLY A 690 -24.60 33.68 -36.61
CA GLY A 690 -23.70 34.40 -35.70
C GLY A 690 -23.55 35.89 -36.04
N LEU A 691 -23.88 36.30 -37.27
CA LEU A 691 -23.92 37.71 -37.67
C LEU A 691 -25.30 38.37 -37.48
N THR A 692 -26.40 37.60 -37.57
CA THR A 692 -27.78 38.11 -37.63
C THR A 692 -28.55 38.05 -36.30
N GLU A 693 -28.35 37.04 -35.45
CA GLU A 693 -29.05 36.89 -34.15
C GLU A 693 -28.46 37.81 -33.03
N ASN A 694 -27.77 38.88 -33.42
CA ASN A 694 -27.02 39.78 -32.55
C ASN A 694 -27.93 40.86 -31.94
N VAL A 695 -28.41 40.63 -30.71
CA VAL A 695 -29.35 41.53 -30.00
C VAL A 695 -28.66 42.67 -29.21
N ASN A 696 -27.33 42.68 -29.02
CA ASN A 696 -26.65 43.71 -28.23
C ASN A 696 -25.50 44.43 -28.97
N GLU A 697 -25.46 45.76 -28.87
CA GLU A 697 -24.55 46.69 -29.59
C GLU A 697 -23.06 46.63 -29.17
N ASN A 698 -22.67 45.79 -28.20
CA ASN A 698 -21.31 45.69 -27.67
C ASN A 698 -20.62 44.38 -28.07
N ILE A 699 -20.39 44.17 -29.37
CA ILE A 699 -19.69 42.97 -29.86
C ILE A 699 -18.22 43.29 -30.14
N GLU A 700 -17.34 42.37 -29.74
CA GLU A 700 -15.93 42.43 -30.08
C GLU A 700 -15.76 42.45 -31.61
N PRO A 701 -15.04 43.43 -32.18
CA PRO A 701 -14.81 43.52 -33.63
C PRO A 701 -14.13 42.26 -34.19
N GLN A 702 -13.43 41.50 -33.33
CA GLN A 702 -12.80 40.23 -33.65
C GLN A 702 -13.83 39.13 -33.99
N HIS A 703 -14.98 39.06 -33.30
CA HIS A 703 -16.01 38.06 -33.60
C HIS A 703 -16.58 38.26 -35.01
N VAL A 704 -16.98 39.50 -35.32
CA VAL A 704 -17.51 39.86 -36.64
C VAL A 704 -16.49 39.60 -37.74
N PHE A 705 -15.21 39.92 -37.49
CA PHE A 705 -14.12 39.64 -38.40
C PHE A 705 -13.96 38.15 -38.71
N ILE A 706 -13.99 37.28 -37.70
CA ILE A 706 -13.86 35.82 -37.88
C ILE A 706 -15.06 35.26 -38.65
N CYS A 707 -16.28 35.68 -38.31
CA CYS A 707 -17.49 35.25 -39.01
C CYS A 707 -17.44 35.68 -40.48
N LYS A 708 -17.08 36.94 -40.79
CA LYS A 708 -16.92 37.41 -42.19
C LYS A 708 -15.82 36.67 -42.96
N CYS A 709 -14.70 36.34 -42.32
CA CYS A 709 -13.66 35.50 -42.91
C CYS A 709 -14.21 34.10 -43.25
N GLY A 710 -14.91 33.46 -42.32
CA GLY A 710 -15.58 32.18 -42.52
C GLY A 710 -16.62 32.23 -43.65
N THR A 711 -17.44 33.27 -43.69
CA THR A 711 -18.41 33.53 -44.77
C THR A 711 -17.72 33.68 -46.13
N ALA A 712 -16.62 34.42 -46.23
CA ALA A 712 -15.88 34.58 -47.49
C ALA A 712 -15.30 33.25 -48.01
N ARG A 713 -14.74 32.42 -47.13
CA ARG A 713 -14.18 31.10 -47.52
C ARG A 713 -15.25 30.12 -47.93
N THR A 714 -16.32 30.01 -47.13
CA THR A 714 -17.44 29.10 -47.39
C THR A 714 -18.20 29.49 -48.66
N THR A 715 -18.43 30.79 -48.91
CA THR A 715 -19.10 31.26 -50.14
C THR A 715 -18.29 30.97 -51.41
N ILE A 716 -16.95 31.11 -51.39
CA ILE A 716 -16.09 30.70 -52.51
C ILE A 716 -16.19 29.18 -52.70
N ARG A 717 -16.14 28.39 -51.62
CA ARG A 717 -16.26 26.91 -51.68
C ARG A 717 -17.62 26.44 -52.20
N CYS A 718 -18.69 27.17 -51.91
CA CYS A 718 -20.04 26.92 -52.43
C CYS A 718 -20.23 27.37 -53.89
N GLY A 719 -19.19 27.88 -54.57
CA GLY A 719 -19.20 28.18 -56.01
C GLY A 719 -19.56 29.62 -56.38
N ASN A 720 -19.97 30.47 -55.42
CA ASN A 720 -20.26 31.88 -55.66
C ASN A 720 -19.03 32.77 -55.39
N TYR A 721 -17.96 32.55 -56.16
CA TYR A 721 -16.66 33.19 -55.93
C TYR A 721 -16.70 34.72 -56.09
N LYS A 722 -17.61 35.28 -56.89
CA LYS A 722 -17.73 36.74 -57.06
C LYS A 722 -18.16 37.42 -55.77
N GLN A 723 -19.15 36.86 -55.08
CA GLN A 723 -19.61 37.38 -53.79
C GLN A 723 -18.54 37.18 -52.71
N GLY A 724 -17.87 36.03 -52.69
CA GLY A 724 -16.76 35.78 -51.78
C GLY A 724 -15.55 36.69 -51.98
N ILE A 725 -15.25 37.10 -53.22
CA ILE A 725 -14.21 38.09 -53.55
C ILE A 725 -14.56 39.48 -53.01
N ILE A 726 -15.84 39.88 -53.06
CA ILE A 726 -16.29 41.16 -52.53
C ILE A 726 -16.10 41.17 -51.00
N ILE A 727 -16.58 40.13 -50.32
CA ILE A 727 -16.45 40.00 -48.86
C ILE A 727 -14.96 39.95 -48.45
N ALA A 728 -14.12 39.23 -49.18
CA ALA A 728 -12.68 39.16 -48.90
C ALA A 728 -11.97 40.53 -49.07
N ASN A 729 -12.37 41.32 -50.06
CA ASN A 729 -11.82 42.67 -50.26
C ASN A 729 -12.35 43.67 -49.22
N GLU A 730 -13.58 43.52 -48.73
CA GLU A 730 -14.14 44.33 -47.64
C GLU A 730 -13.38 44.13 -46.33
N VAL A 731 -12.99 42.89 -46.02
CA VAL A 731 -12.23 42.54 -44.80
C VAL A 731 -10.74 42.91 -44.93
N ASN A 732 -10.20 42.88 -46.15
CA ASN A 732 -8.82 43.27 -46.49
C ASN A 732 -7.73 42.64 -45.59
N ASN A 733 -7.83 41.34 -45.33
CA ASN A 733 -6.85 40.59 -44.54
C ASN A 733 -5.92 39.76 -45.44
N ARG A 734 -4.60 39.86 -45.20
CA ARG A 734 -3.55 39.09 -45.87
C ARG A 734 -3.79 37.58 -45.78
N GLU A 735 -4.11 37.05 -44.61
CA GLU A 735 -4.28 35.61 -44.40
C GLU A 735 -5.50 35.07 -45.15
N LEU A 736 -6.61 35.81 -45.09
CA LEU A 736 -7.82 35.50 -45.84
C LEU A 736 -7.54 35.46 -47.35
N PHE A 737 -6.77 36.42 -47.89
CA PHE A 737 -6.39 36.40 -49.30
C PHE A 737 -5.59 35.15 -49.69
N ILE A 738 -4.70 34.65 -48.83
CA ILE A 738 -3.94 33.41 -49.09
C ILE A 738 -4.88 32.20 -49.11
N GLU A 739 -5.79 32.11 -48.13
CA GLU A 739 -6.74 31.00 -48.03
C GLU A 739 -7.73 30.99 -49.20
N CYS A 740 -8.30 32.15 -49.54
CA CYS A 740 -9.14 32.33 -50.71
C CYS A 740 -8.38 32.03 -52.01
N ALA A 741 -7.11 32.45 -52.14
CA ALA A 741 -6.27 32.13 -53.29
C ALA A 741 -5.98 30.64 -53.44
N ASN A 742 -5.74 29.92 -52.34
CA ASN A 742 -5.56 28.45 -52.36
C ASN A 742 -6.84 27.76 -52.83
N ILE A 743 -8.01 28.21 -52.35
CA ILE A 743 -9.33 27.68 -52.76
C ILE A 743 -9.61 27.98 -54.24
N LEU A 744 -9.30 29.19 -54.71
CA LEU A 744 -9.48 29.56 -56.13
C LEU A 744 -8.52 28.80 -57.05
N ALA A 745 -7.27 28.57 -56.61
CA ALA A 745 -6.30 27.78 -57.33
C ALA A 745 -6.73 26.30 -57.45
N SER A 746 -7.37 25.73 -56.42
CA SER A 746 -7.92 24.37 -56.49
C SER A 746 -9.13 24.29 -57.44
N MET A 747 -9.92 25.35 -57.52
CA MET A 747 -11.01 25.53 -58.50
C MET A 747 -10.53 25.90 -59.92
N LYS A 748 -9.21 25.90 -60.17
CA LYS A 748 -8.56 26.24 -61.45
C LYS A 748 -8.74 27.69 -61.94
N GLN A 749 -9.17 28.60 -61.07
CA GLN A 749 -9.24 30.04 -61.36
C GLN A 749 -7.88 30.70 -61.07
N TYR A 750 -6.91 30.45 -61.95
CA TYR A 750 -5.50 30.82 -61.71
C TYR A 750 -5.22 32.33 -61.80
N GLN A 751 -6.04 33.10 -62.52
CA GLN A 751 -5.84 34.54 -62.67
C GLN A 751 -6.21 35.29 -61.38
N GLU A 752 -7.39 34.99 -60.84
CA GLU A 752 -7.89 35.52 -59.57
C GLU A 752 -7.07 35.01 -58.39
N ALA A 753 -6.61 33.75 -58.43
CA ALA A 753 -5.70 33.21 -57.43
C ALA A 753 -4.34 33.91 -57.43
N ALA A 754 -3.74 34.16 -58.60
CA ALA A 754 -2.48 34.89 -58.71
C ALA A 754 -2.60 36.33 -58.21
N PHE A 755 -3.73 37.00 -58.50
CA PHE A 755 -4.04 38.33 -57.99
C PHE A 755 -4.14 38.38 -56.47
N PHE A 756 -4.79 37.39 -55.85
CA PHE A 756 -4.84 37.32 -54.38
C PHE A 756 -3.51 36.96 -53.74
N TYR A 757 -2.68 36.11 -54.36
CA TYR A 757 -1.31 35.88 -53.86
C TYR A 757 -0.44 37.13 -53.96
N GLU A 758 -0.62 37.94 -55.00
CA GLU A 758 0.07 39.23 -55.18
C GLU A 758 -0.38 40.23 -54.11
N LYS A 759 -1.69 40.39 -53.89
CA LYS A 759 -2.24 41.22 -52.80
C LYS A 759 -1.80 40.74 -51.41
N ALA A 760 -1.67 39.43 -51.23
CA ALA A 760 -1.19 38.83 -49.99
C ALA A 760 0.35 38.91 -49.83
N GLN A 761 1.07 39.50 -50.78
CA GLN A 761 2.54 39.57 -50.79
C GLN A 761 3.21 38.18 -50.67
N VAL A 762 2.57 37.14 -51.22
CA VAL A 762 3.12 35.78 -51.31
C VAL A 762 3.65 35.56 -52.72
N TYR A 763 4.80 36.17 -52.98
CA TYR A 763 5.37 36.26 -54.32
C TYR A 763 5.82 34.91 -54.89
N ASP A 764 6.29 33.97 -54.06
CA ASP A 764 6.67 32.63 -54.52
C ASP A 764 5.48 31.86 -55.11
N LYS A 765 4.33 31.87 -54.41
CA LYS A 765 3.11 31.21 -54.92
C LYS A 765 2.56 31.96 -56.12
N ALA A 766 2.53 33.29 -56.08
CA ALA A 766 2.10 34.14 -57.20
C ALA A 766 2.94 33.83 -58.45
N ALA A 767 4.26 33.80 -58.34
CA ALA A 767 5.19 33.48 -59.41
C ALA A 767 4.99 32.04 -59.92
N SER A 768 4.77 31.06 -59.03
CA SER A 768 4.46 29.70 -59.46
C SER A 768 3.15 29.61 -60.27
N THR A 769 2.12 30.36 -59.89
CA THR A 769 0.86 30.47 -60.66
C THR A 769 1.05 31.25 -61.96
N TYR A 770 1.87 32.30 -61.97
CA TYR A 770 2.20 33.04 -63.18
C TYR A 770 3.05 32.22 -64.16
N ILE A 771 3.95 31.35 -63.68
CA ILE A 771 4.68 30.37 -64.49
C ILE A 771 3.72 29.38 -65.16
N LYS A 772 2.68 28.91 -64.45
CA LYS A 772 1.63 28.06 -65.04
C LYS A 772 0.85 28.79 -66.15
N ILE A 773 0.68 30.11 -66.01
CA ILE A 773 0.05 30.99 -67.01
C ILE A 773 1.06 31.40 -68.12
N LYS A 774 2.34 30.99 -68.02
CA LYS A 774 3.47 31.37 -68.91
C LYS A 774 3.73 32.88 -68.98
N ASN A 775 3.41 33.63 -67.93
CA ASN A 775 3.67 35.07 -67.87
C ASN A 775 5.05 35.37 -67.24
N TRP A 776 6.11 35.20 -68.03
CA TRP A 776 7.50 35.36 -67.56
C TRP A 776 7.89 36.80 -67.19
N LYS A 777 7.21 37.81 -67.75
CA LYS A 777 7.46 39.23 -67.45
C LYS A 777 7.07 39.57 -66.01
N LYS A 778 5.87 39.16 -65.60
CA LYS A 778 5.45 39.29 -64.19
C LYS A 778 6.31 38.46 -63.25
N VAL A 779 6.85 37.33 -63.69
CA VAL A 779 7.78 36.53 -62.87
C VAL A 779 9.09 37.28 -62.66
N GLU A 780 9.64 37.94 -63.69
CA GLU A 780 10.85 38.76 -63.60
C GLU A 780 10.71 39.95 -62.64
N GLU A 781 9.55 40.63 -62.68
CA GLU A 781 9.21 41.70 -61.71
C GLU A 781 9.14 41.19 -60.26
N LEU A 782 8.78 39.91 -60.08
CA LEU A 782 8.65 39.27 -58.78
C LEU A 782 9.96 38.62 -58.28
N LEU A 783 10.93 38.34 -59.16
CA LEU A 783 12.21 37.68 -58.82
C LEU A 783 12.96 38.28 -57.63
N PRO A 784 13.08 39.62 -57.49
CA PRO A 784 13.80 40.22 -56.34
C PRO A 784 13.20 39.83 -54.99
N ASN A 785 11.90 39.47 -54.97
CA ASN A 785 11.16 39.13 -53.75
C ASN A 785 10.93 37.61 -53.60
N ILE A 786 11.43 36.80 -54.54
CA ILE A 786 11.30 35.33 -54.56
C ILE A 786 12.49 34.72 -53.84
N THR A 787 12.20 33.79 -52.94
CA THR A 787 13.21 33.06 -52.16
C THR A 787 13.35 31.61 -52.58
N SER A 788 12.41 31.11 -53.39
CA SER A 788 12.35 29.67 -53.69
C SER A 788 13.31 29.23 -54.81
N ASN A 789 14.24 28.36 -54.45
CA ASN A 789 15.23 27.76 -55.36
C ASN A 789 14.62 27.07 -56.57
N LYS A 790 13.45 26.42 -56.41
CA LYS A 790 12.77 25.72 -57.52
C LYS A 790 12.33 26.68 -58.62
N ILE A 791 11.89 27.89 -58.25
CA ILE A 791 11.51 28.93 -59.21
C ILE A 791 12.75 29.46 -59.91
N TYR A 792 13.84 29.68 -59.17
CA TYR A 792 15.14 30.03 -59.74
C TYR A 792 15.69 28.94 -60.67
N SER A 793 15.58 27.65 -60.36
CA SER A 793 15.99 26.56 -61.27
C SER A 793 15.13 26.51 -62.54
N GLN A 794 13.82 26.69 -62.42
CA GLN A 794 12.91 26.69 -63.59
C GLN A 794 13.16 27.92 -64.48
N TYR A 795 13.47 29.07 -63.86
CA TYR A 795 13.89 30.27 -64.54
C TYR A 795 15.28 30.11 -65.18
N ALA A 796 16.25 29.52 -64.48
CA ALA A 796 17.61 29.26 -64.94
C ALA A 796 17.64 28.33 -66.15
N LYS A 797 16.81 27.28 -66.15
CA LYS A 797 16.60 26.37 -67.28
C LYS A 797 15.99 27.10 -68.48
N ALA A 798 14.99 27.95 -68.24
CA ALA A 798 14.42 28.77 -69.30
C ALA A 798 15.46 29.72 -69.92
N LYS A 799 16.36 30.29 -69.10
CA LYS A 799 17.44 31.18 -69.57
C LYS A 799 18.64 30.44 -70.19
N GLU A 800 18.93 29.21 -69.76
CA GLU A 800 19.91 28.32 -70.40
C GLU A 800 19.44 27.95 -71.82
N LEU A 801 18.15 27.65 -71.99
CA LEU A 801 17.55 27.42 -73.31
C LEU A 801 17.54 28.66 -74.20
N GLU A 802 17.51 29.87 -73.62
CA GLU A 802 17.69 31.15 -74.33
C GLU A 802 19.18 31.44 -74.68
N GLY A 803 20.14 30.61 -74.24
CA GLY A 803 21.58 30.78 -74.50
C GLY A 803 22.28 31.81 -73.60
N LYS A 804 21.64 32.30 -72.53
CA LYS A 804 22.19 33.31 -71.61
C LYS A 804 22.87 32.64 -70.41
N TYR A 805 24.04 32.05 -70.63
CA TYR A 805 24.74 31.25 -69.61
C TYR A 805 25.13 32.04 -68.34
N LYS A 806 25.41 33.36 -68.43
CA LYS A 806 25.73 34.18 -67.26
C LYS A 806 24.53 34.46 -66.35
N ASP A 807 23.36 34.71 -66.93
CA ASP A 807 22.12 34.92 -66.17
C ASP A 807 21.59 33.58 -65.63
N SER A 808 21.77 32.51 -66.40
CA SER A 808 21.51 31.15 -65.97
C SER A 808 22.42 30.73 -64.81
N LEU A 809 23.72 31.07 -64.84
CA LEU A 809 24.66 30.79 -63.74
C LEU A 809 24.24 31.53 -62.46
N LYS A 810 23.90 32.82 -62.54
CA LYS A 810 23.36 33.56 -61.38
C LYS A 810 22.09 32.90 -60.84
N ALA A 811 21.18 32.49 -61.72
CA ALA A 811 19.94 31.84 -61.31
C ALA A 811 20.18 30.42 -60.74
N TYR A 812 21.12 29.63 -61.26
CA TYR A 812 21.50 28.32 -60.70
C TYR A 812 22.23 28.44 -59.37
N TYR A 813 23.08 29.46 -59.23
CA TYR A 813 23.75 29.78 -57.97
C TYR A 813 22.73 30.17 -56.89
N MET A 814 21.76 31.04 -57.23
CA MET A 814 20.64 31.37 -56.34
C MET A 814 19.69 30.18 -56.09
N ALA A 815 19.70 29.18 -56.98
CA ALA A 815 18.94 27.95 -56.80
C ALA A 815 19.67 26.88 -55.96
N ASN A 816 20.91 27.13 -55.52
CA ASN A 816 21.80 26.15 -54.88
C ASN A 816 22.01 24.87 -55.72
N ASP A 817 21.88 24.95 -57.05
CA ASP A 817 22.18 23.85 -57.97
C ASP A 817 23.67 23.89 -58.32
N PHE A 818 24.50 23.61 -57.32
CA PHE A 818 25.95 23.77 -57.41
C PHE A 818 26.57 22.77 -58.39
N ASP A 819 25.99 21.59 -58.60
CA ASP A 819 26.48 20.63 -59.59
C ASP A 819 26.32 21.18 -61.02
N SER A 820 25.20 21.86 -61.30
CA SER A 820 25.00 22.56 -62.58
C SER A 820 25.92 23.76 -62.74
N VAL A 821 26.26 24.45 -61.64
CA VAL A 821 27.25 25.54 -61.62
C VAL A 821 28.66 25.00 -61.86
N ILE A 822 29.08 23.92 -61.18
CA ILE A 822 30.38 23.24 -61.37
C ILE A 822 30.49 22.74 -62.81
N ARG A 823 29.42 22.19 -63.38
CA ARG A 823 29.35 21.80 -64.80
C ARG A 823 29.53 23.01 -65.72
N LEU A 824 28.80 24.10 -65.49
CA LEU A 824 28.92 25.31 -66.30
C LEU A 824 30.32 25.94 -66.19
N GLU A 825 30.92 25.93 -64.99
CA GLU A 825 32.26 26.44 -64.72
C GLU A 825 33.38 25.58 -65.34
N LEU A 826 33.24 24.25 -65.33
CA LEU A 826 34.21 23.32 -65.91
C LEU A 826 34.09 23.17 -67.44
N ASP A 827 32.87 23.14 -67.99
CA ASP A 827 32.65 22.84 -69.42
C ASP A 827 32.56 24.09 -70.31
N TYR A 828 31.98 25.19 -69.82
CA TYR A 828 31.66 26.38 -70.64
C TYR A 828 32.46 27.64 -70.25
N LEU A 829 32.86 27.78 -68.98
CA LEU A 829 33.58 28.96 -68.47
C LEU A 829 35.07 28.71 -68.15
N ASN A 830 35.55 27.46 -68.18
CA ASN A 830 36.94 27.04 -67.97
C ASN A 830 37.60 27.57 -66.67
N ASN A 831 36.91 27.52 -65.52
CA ASN A 831 37.43 28.02 -64.24
C ASN A 831 37.56 26.90 -63.18
N PRO A 832 38.68 26.14 -63.17
CA PRO A 832 38.81 24.95 -62.32
C PRO A 832 39.02 25.26 -60.84
N THR A 833 39.60 26.41 -60.49
CA THR A 833 39.83 26.79 -59.08
C THR A 833 38.51 27.03 -58.36
N ALA A 834 37.61 27.78 -58.99
CA ALA A 834 36.26 28.02 -58.46
C ALA A 834 35.45 26.72 -58.35
N ALA A 835 35.61 25.80 -59.30
CA ALA A 835 34.93 24.50 -59.27
C ALA A 835 35.44 23.57 -58.14
N VAL A 836 36.75 23.59 -57.84
CA VAL A 836 37.34 22.80 -56.74
C VAL A 836 36.94 23.35 -55.38
N GLU A 837 37.04 24.67 -55.18
CA GLU A 837 36.60 25.33 -53.95
C GLU A 837 35.11 25.04 -53.70
N LEU A 838 34.27 25.19 -54.73
CA LEU A 838 32.85 24.90 -54.62
C LEU A 838 32.56 23.41 -54.36
N ALA A 839 33.33 22.49 -54.93
CA ALA A 839 33.18 21.06 -54.67
C ALA A 839 33.62 20.67 -53.25
N GLU A 840 34.69 21.26 -52.72
CA GLU A 840 35.15 21.04 -51.34
C GLU A 840 34.18 21.66 -50.30
N GLU A 841 33.64 22.84 -50.60
CA GLU A 841 32.62 23.50 -49.77
C GLU A 841 31.30 22.72 -49.75
N THR A 842 30.81 22.27 -50.92
CA THR A 842 29.54 21.55 -51.04
C THR A 842 29.63 20.08 -50.67
N LYS A 843 30.85 19.52 -50.65
CA LYS A 843 31.13 18.09 -50.47
C LYS A 843 30.34 17.18 -51.43
N SER A 844 30.04 17.68 -52.64
CA SER A 844 29.25 16.94 -53.63
C SER A 844 30.05 15.76 -54.21
N VAL A 845 29.49 14.55 -54.16
CA VAL A 845 30.10 13.34 -54.72
C VAL A 845 30.25 13.45 -56.24
N GLU A 846 29.24 13.99 -56.93
CA GLU A 846 29.29 14.19 -58.37
C GLU A 846 30.24 15.33 -58.73
N GLY A 847 30.28 16.40 -57.94
CA GLY A 847 31.28 17.46 -58.04
C GLY A 847 32.71 16.93 -57.92
N PHE A 848 33.01 16.12 -56.90
CA PHE A 848 34.33 15.50 -56.74
C PHE A 848 34.69 14.55 -57.87
N ARG A 849 33.72 13.84 -58.47
CA ARG A 849 33.96 13.00 -59.65
C ARG A 849 34.28 13.83 -60.89
N MET A 850 33.58 14.93 -61.12
CA MET A 850 33.87 15.86 -62.23
C MET A 850 35.26 16.48 -62.07
N VAL A 851 35.60 16.89 -60.85
CA VAL A 851 36.92 17.40 -60.47
C VAL A 851 38.02 16.33 -60.62
N ALA A 852 37.78 15.10 -60.16
CA ALA A 852 38.72 13.99 -60.29
C ALA A 852 39.02 13.66 -61.76
N ARG A 853 37.99 13.63 -62.62
CA ARG A 853 38.17 13.43 -64.07
C ARG A 853 38.96 14.57 -64.72
N PHE A 854 38.79 15.79 -64.24
CA PHE A 854 39.57 16.94 -64.71
C PHE A 854 41.06 16.80 -64.31
N PHE A 855 41.36 16.47 -63.05
CA PHE A 855 42.74 16.25 -62.60
C PHE A 855 43.41 15.01 -63.20
N GLN A 856 42.62 13.97 -63.51
CA GLN A 856 43.06 12.80 -64.26
C GLN A 856 43.50 13.18 -65.68
N ARG A 857 42.80 14.11 -66.36
CA ARG A 857 43.24 14.66 -67.67
C ARG A 857 44.53 15.47 -67.58
N ILE A 858 44.83 16.04 -66.40
CA ILE A 858 46.03 16.85 -66.14
C ILE A 858 47.20 16.01 -65.58
N ASN A 859 47.01 14.71 -65.34
CA ASN A 859 47.97 13.76 -64.78
C ASN A 859 48.40 14.04 -63.32
N ASP A 860 47.59 14.71 -62.50
CA ASP A 860 47.86 14.85 -61.05
C ASP A 860 47.25 13.67 -60.25
N TYR A 861 48.04 12.62 -60.06
CA TYR A 861 47.59 11.39 -59.41
C TYR A 861 47.34 11.52 -57.90
N PHE A 862 48.01 12.43 -57.19
CA PHE A 862 47.82 12.61 -55.74
C PHE A 862 46.45 13.23 -55.45
N SER A 863 46.11 14.29 -56.18
CA SER A 863 44.80 14.94 -56.11
C SER A 863 43.71 14.04 -56.67
N THR A 864 44.00 13.28 -57.74
CA THR A 864 43.06 12.31 -58.30
C THR A 864 42.70 11.21 -57.29
N ILE A 865 43.68 10.59 -56.61
CA ILE A 865 43.40 9.58 -55.58
C ILE A 865 42.63 10.18 -54.41
N LYS A 866 42.99 11.39 -53.95
CA LYS A 866 42.25 12.13 -52.91
C LYS A 866 40.79 12.35 -53.30
N PHE A 867 40.53 12.93 -54.48
CA PHE A 867 39.18 13.26 -54.94
C PHE A 867 38.37 12.03 -55.36
N LEU A 868 38.98 10.96 -55.85
CA LEU A 868 38.30 9.67 -56.10
C LEU A 868 37.87 8.99 -54.80
N VAL A 869 38.72 9.02 -53.77
CA VAL A 869 38.36 8.53 -52.43
C VAL A 869 37.23 9.40 -51.83
N MET A 870 37.28 10.72 -52.01
CA MET A 870 36.18 11.63 -51.60
C MET A 870 34.90 11.42 -52.41
N ALA A 871 35.01 11.06 -53.69
CA ALA A 871 33.90 10.68 -54.57
C ALA A 871 33.38 9.25 -54.33
N ARG A 872 33.96 8.50 -53.37
CA ARG A 872 33.61 7.12 -53.02
C ARG A 872 33.85 6.09 -54.14
N ASP A 873 34.69 6.40 -55.12
CA ASP A 873 35.07 5.52 -56.22
C ASP A 873 36.37 4.75 -55.86
N PHE A 874 36.28 3.88 -54.84
CA PHE A 874 37.44 3.19 -54.23
C PHE A 874 38.15 2.18 -55.13
N GLU A 875 37.44 1.57 -56.09
CA GLU A 875 38.01 0.57 -57.00
C GLU A 875 38.98 1.23 -57.99
N GLU A 876 38.59 2.37 -58.56
CA GLU A 876 39.45 3.16 -59.45
C GLU A 876 40.64 3.76 -58.68
N ALA A 877 40.41 4.23 -57.44
CA ALA A 877 41.48 4.69 -56.56
C ALA A 877 42.48 3.58 -56.18
N PHE A 878 42.00 2.35 -55.94
CA PHE A 878 42.85 1.20 -55.62
C PHE A 878 43.66 0.71 -56.82
N GLU A 879 43.07 0.73 -58.03
CA GLU A 879 43.82 0.41 -59.26
C GLU A 879 44.91 1.43 -59.57
N LEU A 880 44.62 2.73 -59.38
CA LEU A 880 45.60 3.80 -59.55
C LEU A 880 46.75 3.70 -58.53
N THR A 881 46.44 3.39 -57.27
CA THR A 881 47.46 3.20 -56.23
C THR A 881 48.33 1.97 -56.46
N LYS A 882 47.75 0.87 -56.98
CA LYS A 882 48.50 -0.33 -57.39
C LYS A 882 49.46 -0.04 -58.55
N LYS A 883 49.06 0.78 -59.52
CA LYS A 883 49.92 1.21 -60.65
C LYS A 883 51.07 2.09 -60.18
N GLN A 884 50.84 2.98 -59.21
CA GLN A 884 51.82 3.98 -58.74
C GLN A 884 52.59 3.58 -57.46
N LYS A 885 52.29 2.42 -56.85
CA LYS A 885 52.88 1.92 -55.58
C LYS A 885 52.71 2.87 -54.38
N MET A 886 51.57 3.55 -54.28
CA MET A 886 51.28 4.55 -53.23
C MET A 886 50.36 4.01 -52.12
N PHE A 887 50.67 2.83 -51.56
CA PHE A 887 49.80 2.14 -50.59
C PHE A 887 49.75 2.80 -49.21
N THR A 888 50.85 3.40 -48.74
CA THR A 888 50.90 4.12 -47.46
C THR A 888 50.03 5.38 -47.51
N TYR A 889 50.18 6.19 -48.56
CA TYR A 889 49.37 7.38 -48.78
C TYR A 889 47.89 7.04 -48.98
N TYR A 890 47.57 5.96 -49.68
CA TYR A 890 46.19 5.47 -49.80
C TYR A 890 45.61 5.06 -48.44
N GLY A 891 46.38 4.35 -47.61
CA GLY A 891 46.00 3.99 -46.25
C GLY A 891 45.76 5.21 -45.36
N ASP A 892 46.60 6.24 -45.46
CA ASP A 892 46.46 7.48 -44.69
C ASP A 892 45.29 8.34 -45.19
N VAL A 893 45.07 8.43 -46.50
CA VAL A 893 43.91 9.12 -47.09
C VAL A 893 42.63 8.38 -46.72
N LEU A 894 42.62 7.04 -46.76
CA LEU A 894 41.51 6.26 -46.23
C LEU A 894 41.29 6.59 -44.76
N LEU A 895 42.32 6.53 -43.91
CA LEU A 895 42.22 6.80 -42.46
C LEU A 895 41.74 8.22 -42.13
N ASN A 896 42.17 9.23 -42.90
CA ASN A 896 41.83 10.64 -42.64
C ASN A 896 40.45 11.03 -43.21
N THR A 897 39.98 10.35 -44.27
CA THR A 897 38.66 10.62 -44.89
C THR A 897 37.51 9.93 -44.11
N LEU A 898 37.83 9.12 -43.09
CA LEU A 898 36.92 8.26 -42.30
C LEU A 898 35.84 8.97 -41.45
N SER A 899 35.76 10.29 -41.43
CA SER A 899 34.73 11.01 -40.67
C SER A 899 33.35 11.04 -41.36
N LEU A 900 33.19 10.47 -42.56
CA LEU A 900 32.02 10.65 -43.44
C LEU A 900 31.24 9.37 -43.83
N GLY A 901 31.27 8.33 -42.98
CA GLY A 901 30.24 7.27 -43.00
C GLY A 901 30.20 6.39 -44.26
N GLY A 902 31.29 5.67 -44.53
CA GLY A 902 31.35 4.65 -45.58
C GLY A 902 32.56 3.73 -45.42
N VAL A 903 32.51 2.78 -44.48
CA VAL A 903 33.60 1.82 -44.26
C VAL A 903 33.40 0.58 -45.13
N ARG A 904 34.33 0.30 -46.06
CA ARG A 904 34.52 -1.04 -46.61
C ARG A 904 35.69 -1.71 -45.88
N HIS A 905 35.36 -2.60 -44.94
CA HIS A 905 36.35 -3.44 -44.26
C HIS A 905 37.23 -4.24 -45.25
N ASP A 906 36.68 -4.54 -46.43
CA ASP A 906 37.37 -5.22 -47.53
C ASP A 906 38.62 -4.47 -48.03
N ASP A 907 38.60 -3.14 -48.03
CA ASP A 907 39.73 -2.36 -48.57
C ASP A 907 40.88 -2.29 -47.57
N PHE A 908 40.56 -2.21 -46.26
CA PHE A 908 41.55 -2.44 -45.21
C PHE A 908 42.07 -3.88 -45.22
N HIS A 909 41.25 -4.86 -45.57
CA HIS A 909 41.68 -6.25 -45.69
C HIS A 909 42.67 -6.44 -46.85
N LYS A 910 42.41 -5.87 -48.03
CA LYS A 910 43.34 -5.88 -49.18
C LYS A 910 44.67 -5.20 -48.85
N LEU A 911 44.60 -4.08 -48.12
CA LEU A 911 45.78 -3.36 -47.66
C LEU A 911 46.57 -4.17 -46.62
N ALA A 912 45.88 -4.84 -45.70
CA ALA A 912 46.50 -5.71 -44.70
C ALA A 912 47.20 -6.93 -45.32
N LEU A 913 46.58 -7.57 -46.33
CA LEU A 913 47.19 -8.67 -47.09
C LEU A 913 48.46 -8.22 -47.83
N HIS A 914 48.51 -6.99 -48.35
CA HIS A 914 49.72 -6.44 -48.96
C HIS A 914 50.87 -6.34 -47.96
N PHE A 915 50.62 -5.74 -46.79
CA PHE A 915 51.64 -5.60 -45.74
C PHE A 915 52.01 -6.96 -45.09
N GLU A 916 51.12 -7.93 -45.09
CA GLU A 916 51.41 -9.32 -44.70
C GLU A 916 52.41 -9.97 -45.68
N HIS A 917 52.26 -9.74 -47.00
CA HIS A 917 53.24 -10.18 -48.00
C HIS A 917 54.60 -9.47 -47.87
N GLU A 918 54.61 -8.18 -47.49
CA GLU A 918 55.83 -7.40 -47.23
C GLU A 918 56.51 -7.73 -45.89
N LYS A 919 55.89 -8.59 -45.06
CA LYS A 919 56.35 -8.97 -43.70
C LYS A 919 56.42 -7.81 -42.70
N ASP A 920 55.70 -6.72 -42.93
CA ASP A 920 55.52 -5.67 -41.92
C ASP A 920 54.35 -6.04 -41.00
N TYR A 921 54.66 -6.82 -39.97
CA TYR A 921 53.66 -7.34 -39.04
C TYR A 921 52.96 -6.25 -38.21
N LEU A 922 53.57 -5.06 -38.03
CA LEU A 922 52.96 -3.96 -37.28
C LEU A 922 51.87 -3.28 -38.11
N LEU A 923 52.19 -2.90 -39.36
CA LEU A 923 51.21 -2.30 -40.27
C LEU A 923 50.15 -3.31 -40.71
N ALA A 924 50.53 -4.56 -40.96
CA ALA A 924 49.58 -5.63 -41.23
C ALA A 924 48.62 -5.82 -40.05
N GLY A 925 49.13 -5.87 -38.81
CA GLY A 925 48.32 -5.93 -37.59
C GLY A 925 47.37 -4.74 -37.43
N LYS A 926 47.84 -3.52 -37.70
CA LYS A 926 47.04 -2.29 -37.66
C LYS A 926 45.90 -2.31 -38.69
N TYR A 927 46.17 -2.69 -39.94
CA TYR A 927 45.14 -2.73 -40.97
C TYR A 927 44.19 -3.93 -40.82
N PHE A 928 44.64 -5.09 -40.32
CA PHE A 928 43.74 -6.20 -39.94
C PHE A 928 42.81 -5.81 -38.78
N PHE A 929 43.28 -5.00 -37.83
CA PHE A 929 42.44 -4.43 -36.77
C PHE A 929 41.34 -3.53 -37.36
N HIS A 930 41.68 -2.60 -38.25
CA HIS A 930 40.68 -1.75 -38.93
C HIS A 930 39.76 -2.55 -39.89
N ALA A 931 40.21 -3.69 -40.40
CA ALA A 931 39.42 -4.64 -41.17
C ALA A 931 38.51 -5.54 -40.31
N ARG A 932 38.54 -5.42 -38.97
CA ARG A 932 37.81 -6.25 -37.99
C ARG A 932 38.19 -7.74 -37.97
N ASP A 933 39.33 -8.12 -38.55
CA ASP A 933 39.88 -9.48 -38.42
C ASP A 933 40.82 -9.56 -37.20
N TYR A 934 40.21 -9.61 -36.01
CA TYR A 934 40.93 -9.52 -34.74
C TYR A 934 41.85 -10.72 -34.46
N ASN A 935 41.57 -11.89 -35.03
CA ASN A 935 42.41 -13.09 -34.86
C ASN A 935 43.76 -12.90 -35.53
N LYS A 936 43.76 -12.53 -36.83
CA LYS A 936 44.99 -12.26 -37.57
C LYS A 936 45.70 -11.01 -37.07
N ALA A 937 44.94 -9.99 -36.68
CA ALA A 937 45.50 -8.80 -36.06
C ALA A 937 46.30 -9.16 -34.80
N LEU A 938 45.71 -9.96 -33.89
CA LEU A 938 46.39 -10.38 -32.66
C LEU A 938 47.62 -11.26 -32.95
N ASP A 939 47.54 -12.22 -33.87
CA ASP A 939 48.70 -13.06 -34.23
C ASP A 939 49.87 -12.24 -34.77
N HIS A 940 49.61 -11.27 -35.65
CA HIS A 940 50.63 -10.41 -36.22
C HIS A 940 51.16 -9.39 -35.21
N LEU A 941 50.31 -8.82 -34.35
CA LEU A 941 50.73 -7.92 -33.27
C LEU A 941 51.55 -8.64 -32.20
N LEU A 942 51.21 -9.87 -31.83
CA LEU A 942 52.01 -10.70 -30.91
C LEU A 942 53.36 -11.07 -31.54
N ARG A 943 53.42 -11.37 -32.84
CA ARG A 943 54.69 -11.57 -33.55
C ARG A 943 55.53 -10.29 -33.61
N ALA A 944 54.91 -9.14 -33.86
CA ALA A 944 55.58 -7.84 -33.86
C ALA A 944 56.12 -7.47 -32.48
N SER A 945 55.43 -7.87 -31.40
CA SER A 945 55.83 -7.61 -30.01
C SER A 945 57.12 -8.34 -29.57
N LYS A 946 57.52 -9.39 -30.29
CA LYS A 946 58.80 -10.09 -30.07
C LYS A 946 60.01 -9.28 -30.55
N SER A 947 59.78 -8.25 -31.37
CA SER A 947 60.82 -7.33 -31.84
C SER A 947 61.00 -6.14 -30.88
N THR A 948 62.22 -5.89 -30.44
CA THR A 948 62.56 -4.93 -29.37
C THR A 948 62.18 -3.47 -29.71
N MET A 949 62.10 -3.08 -30.99
CA MET A 949 61.84 -1.69 -31.37
C MET A 949 60.36 -1.27 -31.32
N ASN A 950 59.41 -2.22 -31.43
CA ASN A 950 57.97 -1.92 -31.56
C ASN A 950 57.12 -2.55 -30.45
N GLN A 951 57.74 -3.06 -29.38
CA GLN A 951 57.08 -3.87 -28.35
C GLN A 951 55.92 -3.13 -27.64
N SER A 952 56.11 -1.87 -27.23
CA SER A 952 55.06 -1.11 -26.52
C SER A 952 53.87 -0.77 -27.43
N ALA A 953 54.15 -0.32 -28.65
CA ALA A 953 53.12 0.01 -29.65
C ALA A 953 52.31 -1.23 -30.06
N ALA A 954 52.99 -2.35 -30.32
CA ALA A 954 52.33 -3.61 -30.69
C ALA A 954 51.46 -4.18 -29.56
N ILE A 955 51.90 -4.09 -28.29
CA ILE A 955 51.12 -4.55 -27.14
C ILE A 955 49.91 -3.64 -26.89
N SER A 956 50.04 -2.32 -27.02
CA SER A 956 48.90 -1.40 -26.88
C SER A 956 47.82 -1.64 -27.95
N LEU A 957 48.22 -1.77 -29.22
CA LEU A 957 47.32 -2.13 -30.32
C LEU A 957 46.70 -3.52 -30.14
N ALA A 958 47.44 -4.47 -29.55
CA ALA A 958 46.90 -5.80 -29.24
C ALA A 958 45.83 -5.74 -28.12
N ILE A 959 46.04 -4.92 -27.10
CA ILE A 959 45.05 -4.68 -26.03
C ILE A 959 43.78 -4.05 -26.61
N GLU A 960 43.93 -3.03 -27.47
CA GLU A 960 42.79 -2.39 -28.15
C GLU A 960 42.04 -3.37 -29.07
N ALA A 961 42.78 -4.19 -29.84
CA ALA A 961 42.19 -5.22 -30.71
C ALA A 961 41.40 -6.27 -29.93
N VAL A 962 41.92 -6.72 -28.78
CA VAL A 962 41.22 -7.67 -27.91
C VAL A 962 40.01 -7.02 -27.25
N ALA A 963 40.13 -5.78 -26.78
CA ALA A 963 39.03 -5.03 -26.19
C ALA A 963 37.89 -4.79 -27.19
N SER A 964 38.19 -4.41 -28.43
CA SER A 964 37.19 -4.21 -29.48
C SER A 964 36.55 -5.51 -29.97
N SER A 965 37.26 -6.64 -29.86
CA SER A 965 36.76 -7.95 -30.29
C SER A 965 35.69 -8.55 -29.37
N ASN A 966 35.66 -8.15 -28.09
CA ASN A 966 34.85 -8.76 -27.02
C ASN A 966 34.98 -10.30 -26.88
N ASN A 967 35.95 -10.94 -27.54
CA ASN A 967 36.11 -12.40 -27.53
C ASN A 967 36.95 -12.86 -26.34
N GLN A 968 36.37 -13.74 -25.52
CA GLN A 968 37.00 -14.23 -24.28
C GLN A 968 38.19 -15.17 -24.53
N GLN A 969 38.23 -15.87 -25.67
CA GLN A 969 39.33 -16.75 -26.04
C GLN A 969 40.59 -15.95 -26.41
N LEU A 970 40.42 -14.87 -27.17
CA LEU A 970 41.54 -13.97 -27.52
C LEU A 970 42.09 -13.25 -26.29
N ALA A 971 41.21 -12.88 -25.37
CA ALA A 971 41.63 -12.30 -24.10
C ALA A 971 42.39 -13.29 -23.22
N ALA A 972 41.96 -14.55 -23.13
CA ALA A 972 42.72 -15.58 -22.40
C ALA A 972 44.13 -15.73 -22.97
N ARG A 973 44.25 -15.83 -24.30
CA ARG A 973 45.55 -15.94 -24.99
C ARG A 973 46.46 -14.72 -24.78
N LEU A 974 45.88 -13.51 -24.74
CA LEU A 974 46.64 -12.30 -24.42
C LEU A 974 47.04 -12.25 -22.94
N ILE A 975 46.18 -12.74 -22.02
CA ILE A 975 46.49 -12.81 -20.58
C ILE A 975 47.61 -13.81 -20.31
N GLU A 976 47.58 -15.01 -20.91
CA GLU A 976 48.68 -16.00 -20.84
C GLU A 976 50.01 -15.39 -21.32
N PHE A 977 49.96 -14.60 -22.40
CA PHE A 977 51.13 -13.88 -22.90
C PHE A 977 51.63 -12.80 -21.93
N LEU A 978 50.73 -12.03 -21.32
CA LEU A 978 51.09 -10.98 -20.36
C LEU A 978 51.62 -11.54 -19.03
N LEU A 979 51.08 -12.68 -18.58
CA LEU A 979 51.57 -13.41 -17.40
C LEU A 979 52.88 -14.15 -17.66
N GLY A 980 53.32 -14.23 -18.91
CA GLY A 980 54.59 -14.86 -19.29
C GLY A 980 54.52 -16.38 -19.40
N GLU A 981 53.33 -16.97 -19.46
CA GLU A 981 53.16 -18.43 -19.59
C GLU A 981 53.59 -18.93 -20.98
N THR A 982 53.49 -18.07 -22.02
CA THR A 982 53.91 -18.41 -23.39
C THR A 982 55.37 -18.08 -23.70
N ASP A 983 55.90 -17.01 -23.09
CA ASP A 983 57.18 -16.39 -23.43
C ASP A 983 58.22 -16.47 -22.29
N GLY A 984 57.85 -17.05 -21.14
CA GLY A 984 58.71 -17.25 -19.96
C GLY A 984 59.00 -16.01 -19.11
N ASN A 985 58.57 -14.82 -19.56
CA ASN A 985 58.83 -13.54 -18.90
C ASN A 985 57.52 -12.80 -18.61
N PRO A 986 57.10 -12.63 -17.34
CA PRO A 986 55.92 -11.84 -17.01
C PRO A 986 56.14 -10.38 -17.43
N LYS A 987 55.14 -9.79 -18.10
CA LYS A 987 55.15 -8.39 -18.53
C LYS A 987 54.68 -7.49 -17.38
N ASP A 988 54.93 -6.18 -17.52
CA ASP A 988 54.54 -5.18 -16.51
C ASP A 988 53.02 -5.28 -16.20
N PRO A 989 52.62 -5.38 -14.93
CA PRO A 989 51.21 -5.47 -14.51
C PRO A 989 50.34 -4.30 -15.01
N LYS A 990 50.94 -3.17 -15.42
CA LYS A 990 50.25 -2.06 -16.09
C LYS A 990 49.49 -2.49 -17.35
N TYR A 991 50.04 -3.39 -18.15
CA TYR A 991 49.37 -3.89 -19.36
C TYR A 991 48.17 -4.78 -19.03
N LEU A 992 48.28 -5.57 -17.95
CA LEU A 992 47.17 -6.39 -17.46
C LEU A 992 46.04 -5.52 -16.91
N PHE A 993 46.39 -4.47 -16.16
CA PHE A 993 45.44 -3.46 -15.69
C PHE A 993 44.74 -2.75 -16.87
N GLN A 994 45.49 -2.30 -17.88
CA GLN A 994 44.93 -1.66 -19.08
C GLN A 994 43.98 -2.60 -19.84
N LEU A 995 44.31 -3.89 -19.96
CA LEU A 995 43.45 -4.88 -20.59
C LEU A 995 42.14 -5.06 -19.82
N TYR A 996 42.19 -5.23 -18.50
CA TYR A 996 40.98 -5.38 -17.68
C TYR A 996 40.11 -4.12 -17.70
N MET A 997 40.71 -2.93 -17.71
CA MET A 997 39.99 -1.66 -17.86
C MET A 997 39.32 -1.56 -19.24
N ALA A 998 40.06 -1.86 -20.32
CA ALA A 998 39.52 -1.81 -21.69
C ALA A 998 38.38 -2.82 -21.92
N ARG A 999 38.42 -3.97 -21.24
CA ARG A 999 37.34 -4.99 -21.25
C ARG A 999 36.24 -4.76 -20.22
N LYS A 1000 36.28 -3.67 -19.44
CA LYS A 1000 35.33 -3.38 -18.35
C LYS A 1000 35.25 -4.49 -17.27
N GLN A 1001 36.33 -5.24 -17.08
CA GLN A 1001 36.46 -6.26 -16.03
C GLN A 1001 36.97 -5.63 -14.72
N TYR A 1002 36.12 -4.82 -14.09
CA TYR A 1002 36.51 -3.97 -12.96
C TYR A 1002 36.97 -4.75 -11.71
N LYS A 1003 36.43 -5.95 -11.46
CA LYS A 1003 36.81 -6.76 -10.29
C LYS A 1003 38.28 -7.21 -10.36
N ASP A 1004 38.72 -7.65 -11.54
CA ASP A 1004 40.10 -8.10 -11.75
C ASP A 1004 41.04 -6.90 -11.89
N ALA A 1005 40.59 -5.82 -12.54
CA ALA A 1005 41.31 -4.54 -12.55
C ALA A 1005 41.58 -4.00 -11.13
N THR A 1006 40.64 -4.17 -10.19
CA THR A 1006 40.81 -3.72 -8.80
C THR A 1006 41.94 -4.48 -8.08
N LYS A 1007 42.04 -5.79 -8.31
CA LYS A 1007 43.13 -6.61 -7.75
C LYS A 1007 44.48 -6.20 -8.35
N SER A 1008 44.55 -6.01 -9.67
CA SER A 1008 45.75 -5.52 -10.34
C SER A 1008 46.16 -4.13 -9.83
N ALA A 1009 45.21 -3.22 -9.63
CA ALA A 1009 45.48 -1.89 -9.08
C ALA A 1009 46.05 -1.95 -7.66
N LEU A 1010 45.56 -2.85 -6.80
CA LEU A 1010 46.13 -3.08 -5.46
C LEU A 1010 47.55 -3.61 -5.51
N ILE A 1011 47.86 -4.53 -6.43
CA ILE A 1011 49.21 -5.06 -6.62
C ILE A 1011 50.16 -3.93 -7.04
N ILE A 1012 49.78 -3.14 -8.04
CA ILE A 1012 50.58 -2.00 -8.52
C ILE A 1012 50.77 -0.96 -7.40
N ALA A 1013 49.71 -0.65 -6.65
CA ALA A 1013 49.80 0.29 -5.53
C ALA A 1013 50.75 -0.20 -4.42
N ASN A 1014 50.72 -1.50 -4.10
CA ASN A 1014 51.65 -2.09 -3.13
C ASN A 1014 53.11 -2.06 -3.64
N GLU A 1015 53.34 -2.32 -4.92
CA GLU A 1015 54.67 -2.23 -5.52
C GLU A 1015 55.21 -0.79 -5.47
N GLU A 1016 54.39 0.20 -5.84
CA GLU A 1016 54.74 1.62 -5.73
C GLU A 1016 54.94 2.07 -4.26
N GLN A 1017 54.20 1.50 -3.30
CA GLN A 1017 54.41 1.73 -1.85
C GLN A 1017 55.77 1.21 -1.38
N ILE A 1018 56.18 0.03 -1.84
CA ILE A 1018 57.50 -0.56 -1.52
C ILE A 1018 58.61 0.30 -2.13
N ASN A 1019 58.40 0.81 -3.34
CA ASN A 1019 59.34 1.69 -4.05
C ASN A 1019 59.41 3.11 -3.45
N GLY A 1020 58.51 3.49 -2.53
CA GLY A 1020 58.47 4.82 -1.90
C GLY A 1020 57.66 5.87 -2.67
N ASN A 1021 57.00 5.50 -3.77
CA ASN A 1021 56.19 6.39 -4.60
C ASN A 1021 54.73 6.47 -4.09
N TYR A 1022 54.55 6.92 -2.85
CA TYR A 1022 53.24 6.94 -2.18
C TYR A 1022 52.16 7.78 -2.90
N LYS A 1023 52.57 8.84 -3.61
CA LYS A 1023 51.64 9.68 -4.39
C LYS A 1023 51.06 8.91 -5.57
N ASN A 1024 51.91 8.23 -6.35
CA ASN A 1024 51.45 7.42 -7.48
C ASN A 1024 50.57 6.26 -7.02
N ALA A 1025 50.92 5.60 -5.92
CA ALA A 1025 50.10 4.56 -5.31
C ALA A 1025 48.70 5.08 -4.92
N ARG A 1026 48.62 6.30 -4.36
CA ARG A 1026 47.34 6.95 -4.05
C ARG A 1026 46.54 7.24 -5.32
N ASP A 1027 47.18 7.82 -6.34
CA ASP A 1027 46.52 8.24 -7.58
C ASP A 1027 45.92 7.05 -8.33
N ILE A 1028 46.62 5.92 -8.38
CA ILE A 1028 46.13 4.68 -8.99
C ILE A 1028 44.90 4.16 -8.25
N LEU A 1029 44.94 4.10 -6.92
CA LEU A 1029 43.79 3.67 -6.11
C LEU A 1029 42.62 4.64 -6.20
N PHE A 1030 42.89 5.95 -6.26
CA PHE A 1030 41.87 6.98 -6.40
C PHE A 1030 41.15 6.88 -7.76
N ASN A 1031 41.89 6.77 -8.86
CA ASN A 1031 41.31 6.65 -10.20
C ASN A 1031 40.44 5.38 -10.29
N MET A 1032 40.94 4.27 -9.76
CA MET A 1032 40.17 3.02 -9.73
C MET A 1032 38.93 3.12 -8.83
N TYR A 1033 39.01 3.85 -7.72
CA TYR A 1033 37.86 4.12 -6.85
C TYR A 1033 36.77 4.92 -7.59
N GLN A 1034 37.16 5.96 -8.34
CA GLN A 1034 36.23 6.75 -9.15
C GLN A 1034 35.55 5.92 -10.23
N GLU A 1035 36.31 5.07 -10.93
CA GLU A 1035 35.77 4.15 -11.94
C GLU A 1035 34.76 3.15 -11.35
N LEU A 1036 35.02 2.58 -10.17
CA LEU A 1036 34.06 1.72 -9.48
C LEU A 1036 32.78 2.48 -9.10
N LYS A 1037 32.91 3.72 -8.63
CA LYS A 1037 31.78 4.57 -8.24
C LYS A 1037 30.91 4.98 -9.44
N ILE A 1038 31.52 5.40 -10.55
CA ILE A 1038 30.82 5.76 -11.80
C ILE A 1038 30.02 4.56 -12.34
N ASN A 1039 30.58 3.35 -12.23
CA ASN A 1039 29.94 2.12 -12.70
C ASN A 1039 29.02 1.46 -11.65
N GLY A 1040 28.82 2.06 -10.47
CA GLY A 1040 27.92 1.56 -9.42
C GLY A 1040 28.36 0.23 -8.78
N ILE A 1041 29.66 -0.06 -8.75
CA ILE A 1041 30.22 -1.33 -8.24
C ILE A 1041 30.67 -1.16 -6.78
N SER A 1042 30.39 -2.15 -5.94
CA SER A 1042 30.80 -2.15 -4.52
C SER A 1042 32.32 -2.06 -4.37
N ILE A 1043 32.77 -1.04 -3.64
CA ILE A 1043 34.21 -0.80 -3.39
C ILE A 1043 34.72 -1.76 -2.31
N PRO A 1044 35.85 -2.48 -2.55
CA PRO A 1044 36.48 -3.30 -1.52
C PRO A 1044 37.01 -2.48 -0.34
N GLN A 1045 36.80 -2.98 0.88
CA GLN A 1045 37.22 -2.29 2.11
C GLN A 1045 38.74 -2.11 2.20
N ASP A 1046 39.51 -3.10 1.77
CA ASP A 1046 40.98 -3.06 1.79
C ASP A 1046 41.52 -1.90 0.94
N MET A 1047 40.91 -1.70 -0.23
CA MET A 1047 41.24 -0.61 -1.16
C MET A 1047 40.90 0.76 -0.58
N TYR A 1048 39.73 0.89 0.04
CA TYR A 1048 39.34 2.14 0.71
C TYR A 1048 40.29 2.45 1.87
N HIS A 1049 40.65 1.44 2.68
CA HIS A 1049 41.54 1.61 3.81
C HIS A 1049 42.97 1.98 3.39
N THR A 1050 43.54 1.34 2.36
CA THR A 1050 44.87 1.71 1.84
C THR A 1050 44.87 3.10 1.21
N LEU A 1051 43.81 3.46 0.48
CA LEU A 1051 43.65 4.81 -0.07
C LEU A 1051 43.61 5.87 1.03
N MET A 1052 42.78 5.67 2.07
CA MET A 1052 42.68 6.64 3.18
C MET A 1052 43.97 6.72 4.00
N LEU A 1053 44.70 5.61 4.16
CA LEU A 1053 46.00 5.61 4.84
C LEU A 1053 47.05 6.41 4.05
N LEU A 1054 47.16 6.17 2.73
CA LEU A 1054 48.06 6.94 1.86
C LEU A 1054 47.70 8.42 1.82
N HIS A 1055 46.39 8.72 1.78
CA HIS A 1055 45.90 10.09 1.81
C HIS A 1055 46.23 10.78 3.13
N SER A 1056 46.09 10.08 4.26
CA SER A 1056 46.46 10.62 5.58
C SER A 1056 47.94 11.01 5.67
N TYR A 1057 48.83 10.24 5.04
CA TYR A 1057 50.26 10.58 4.94
C TYR A 1057 50.51 11.86 4.12
N ILE A 1058 49.77 12.06 3.03
CA ILE A 1058 49.89 13.26 2.17
C ILE A 1058 49.36 14.51 2.89
N LEU A 1059 48.26 14.38 3.66
CA LEU A 1059 47.67 15.48 4.44
C LEU A 1059 48.61 16.04 5.51
N VAL A 1060 49.52 15.22 6.06
CA VAL A 1060 50.50 15.69 7.07
C VAL A 1060 51.28 16.89 6.56
N ARG A 1061 51.79 16.83 5.32
CA ARG A 1061 52.58 17.93 4.74
C ARG A 1061 51.76 19.20 4.51
N LEU A 1062 50.45 19.07 4.30
CA LEU A 1062 49.53 20.20 4.17
C LEU A 1062 49.32 20.88 5.53
N HIS A 1063 48.99 20.12 6.57
CA HIS A 1063 48.72 20.69 7.90
C HIS A 1063 49.96 21.25 8.60
N ILE A 1064 51.15 20.69 8.33
CA ILE A 1064 52.43 21.27 8.80
C ILE A 1064 52.65 22.67 8.19
N ARG A 1065 52.29 22.90 6.92
CA ARG A 1065 52.41 24.23 6.28
C ARG A 1065 51.42 25.23 6.87
N ARG A 1066 50.23 24.79 7.31
CA ARG A 1066 49.22 25.62 7.98
C ARG A 1066 49.54 25.91 9.46
N GLY A 1067 50.57 25.29 10.04
CA GLY A 1067 50.90 25.43 11.47
C GLY A 1067 49.99 24.65 12.43
N ASN A 1068 49.10 23.77 11.91
CA ASN A 1068 48.24 22.94 12.74
C ASN A 1068 48.98 21.66 13.20
N HIS A 1069 49.88 21.85 14.16
CA HIS A 1069 50.76 20.79 14.68
C HIS A 1069 50.03 19.66 15.41
N LEU A 1070 48.85 19.93 16.00
CA LEU A 1070 48.06 18.92 16.70
C LEU A 1070 47.42 17.92 15.72
N LEU A 1071 46.83 18.42 14.64
CA LEU A 1071 46.23 17.56 13.62
C LEU A 1071 47.29 16.78 12.83
N SER A 1072 48.42 17.42 12.49
CA SER A 1072 49.55 16.73 11.84
C SER A 1072 50.11 15.60 12.73
N ALA A 1073 50.26 15.85 14.04
CA ALA A 1073 50.71 14.84 15.00
C ALA A 1073 49.75 13.65 15.08
N ARG A 1074 48.44 13.88 15.20
CA ARG A 1074 47.42 12.80 15.24
C ARG A 1074 47.38 11.98 13.93
N LEU A 1075 47.52 12.62 12.77
CA LEU A 1075 47.62 11.91 11.48
C LEU A 1075 48.89 11.05 11.41
N LEU A 1076 50.02 11.59 11.88
CA LEU A 1076 51.29 10.86 11.93
C LEU A 1076 51.25 9.66 12.90
N LEU A 1077 50.49 9.75 13.99
CA LEU A 1077 50.27 8.60 14.89
C LEU A 1077 49.55 7.45 14.16
N ARG A 1078 48.48 7.74 13.41
CA ARG A 1078 47.76 6.74 12.57
C ARG A 1078 48.68 6.08 11.53
N VAL A 1079 49.57 6.87 10.91
CA VAL A 1079 50.56 6.36 9.96
C VAL A 1079 51.65 5.53 10.65
N ALA A 1080 52.12 5.97 11.82
CA ALA A 1080 53.16 5.28 12.60
C ALA A 1080 52.68 3.95 13.19
N GLU A 1081 51.40 3.78 13.47
CA GLU A 1081 50.80 2.49 13.82
C GLU A 1081 50.83 1.50 12.64
N ASN A 1082 50.75 1.99 11.41
CA ASN A 1082 50.76 1.21 10.17
C ASN A 1082 52.11 1.27 9.42
N ILE A 1083 53.21 1.44 10.16
CA ILE A 1083 54.54 1.74 9.59
C ILE A 1083 55.07 0.65 8.64
N SER A 1084 54.59 -0.60 8.76
CA SER A 1084 54.96 -1.71 7.87
C SER A 1084 54.61 -1.45 6.39
N LYS A 1085 53.62 -0.60 6.13
CA LYS A 1085 53.20 -0.20 4.77
C LYS A 1085 54.07 0.91 4.16
N PHE A 1086 55.03 1.45 4.92
CA PHE A 1086 55.92 2.54 4.50
C PHE A 1086 57.40 2.20 4.68
N PRO A 1087 57.92 1.13 4.02
CA PRO A 1087 59.23 0.54 4.33
C PRO A 1087 60.42 1.47 4.05
N THR A 1088 60.35 2.32 3.02
CA THR A 1088 61.45 3.24 2.67
C THR A 1088 61.46 4.49 3.55
N HIS A 1089 60.30 4.93 4.05
CA HIS A 1089 60.12 6.18 4.79
C HIS A 1089 59.99 5.98 6.32
N ILE A 1090 60.34 4.81 6.85
CA ILE A 1090 60.20 4.50 8.29
C ILE A 1090 60.86 5.57 9.19
N VAL A 1091 62.14 5.86 8.97
CA VAL A 1091 62.90 6.81 9.82
C VAL A 1091 62.41 8.26 9.63
N PRO A 1092 62.21 8.78 8.41
CA PRO A 1092 61.60 10.09 8.20
C PRO A 1092 60.21 10.26 8.83
N ILE A 1093 59.34 9.25 8.73
CA ILE A 1093 57.99 9.30 9.31
C ILE A 1093 58.10 9.37 10.82
N LEU A 1094 58.76 8.40 11.47
CA LEU A 1094 58.88 8.35 12.93
C LEU A 1094 59.57 9.59 13.52
N THR A 1095 60.59 10.13 12.84
CA THR A 1095 61.25 11.38 13.28
C THR A 1095 60.30 12.56 13.22
N SER A 1096 59.51 12.70 12.15
CA SER A 1096 58.47 13.72 12.07
C SER A 1096 57.38 13.53 13.13
N THR A 1097 56.98 12.28 13.43
CA THR A 1097 56.01 11.96 14.49
C THR A 1097 56.48 12.46 15.85
N VAL A 1098 57.74 12.21 16.22
CA VAL A 1098 58.30 12.67 17.51
C VAL A 1098 58.34 14.19 17.61
N ILE A 1099 58.76 14.87 16.54
CA ILE A 1099 58.92 16.33 16.54
C ILE A 1099 57.55 17.01 16.64
N GLU A 1100 56.58 16.57 15.84
CA GLU A 1100 55.25 17.17 15.81
C GLU A 1100 54.45 16.83 17.07
N CYS A 1101 54.55 15.61 17.61
CA CYS A 1101 53.94 15.27 18.91
C CYS A 1101 54.52 16.15 20.04
N TYR A 1102 55.83 16.41 20.04
CA TYR A 1102 56.45 17.30 21.02
C TYR A 1102 55.99 18.76 20.89
N ARG A 1103 55.78 19.26 19.66
CA ARG A 1103 55.24 20.60 19.40
C ARG A 1103 53.76 20.74 19.78
N ALA A 1104 53.01 19.64 19.68
CA ALA A 1104 51.60 19.56 20.02
C ALA A 1104 51.33 19.22 21.50
N ASP A 1105 52.36 19.26 22.36
CA ASP A 1105 52.29 18.87 23.78
C ASP A 1105 51.85 17.41 24.07
N LEU A 1106 51.94 16.52 23.08
CA LEU A 1106 51.72 15.07 23.24
C LEU A 1106 53.02 14.38 23.70
N LYS A 1107 53.42 14.64 24.94
CA LYS A 1107 54.72 14.25 25.51
C LYS A 1107 54.89 12.74 25.64
N HIS A 1108 53.83 11.99 25.97
CA HIS A 1108 53.91 10.54 26.16
C HIS A 1108 54.07 9.81 24.82
N SER A 1109 53.25 10.13 23.83
CA SER A 1109 53.41 9.60 22.47
C SER A 1109 54.76 9.98 21.83
N ALA A 1110 55.21 11.23 22.00
CA ALA A 1110 56.54 11.66 21.55
C ALA A 1110 57.66 10.81 22.20
N TYR A 1111 57.57 10.54 23.51
CA TYR A 1111 58.54 9.70 24.22
C TYR A 1111 58.52 8.24 23.74
N LYS A 1112 57.33 7.66 23.50
CA LYS A 1112 57.16 6.29 22.99
C LYS A 1112 57.89 6.09 21.66
N TYR A 1113 57.61 6.94 20.67
CA TYR A 1113 58.24 6.81 19.34
C TYR A 1113 59.71 7.26 19.33
N ALA A 1114 60.10 8.22 20.19
CA ALA A 1114 61.51 8.58 20.37
C ALA A 1114 62.33 7.40 20.90
N THR A 1115 61.76 6.64 21.85
CA THR A 1115 62.39 5.45 22.42
C THR A 1115 62.50 4.34 21.38
N SER A 1116 61.45 4.11 20.58
CA SER A 1116 61.50 3.15 19.46
C SER A 1116 62.58 3.47 18.42
N LEU A 1117 62.79 4.76 18.11
CA LEU A 1117 63.83 5.22 17.19
C LEU A 1117 65.25 5.01 17.72
N ILE A 1118 65.47 5.23 19.03
CA ILE A 1118 66.81 5.14 19.65
C ILE A 1118 67.18 3.70 20.05
N GLN A 1119 66.21 2.88 20.45
CA GLN A 1119 66.43 1.46 20.76
C GLN A 1119 66.88 0.65 19.53
N ASN A 1120 66.37 0.98 18.35
CA ASN A 1120 66.77 0.34 17.10
C ASN A 1120 68.07 0.95 16.55
N GLN A 1121 69.18 0.24 16.72
CA GLN A 1121 70.52 0.71 16.31
C GLN A 1121 70.62 1.06 14.81
N ASN A 1122 69.84 0.41 13.94
CA ASN A 1122 69.81 0.69 12.50
C ASN A 1122 69.10 2.01 12.18
N TYR A 1123 68.00 2.32 12.88
CA TYR A 1123 67.25 3.57 12.69
C TYR A 1123 68.02 4.76 13.22
N ARG A 1124 68.68 4.61 14.38
CA ARG A 1124 69.49 5.67 14.99
C ARG A 1124 70.57 6.24 14.06
N LYS A 1125 71.19 5.42 13.20
CA LYS A 1125 72.22 5.86 12.24
C LYS A 1125 71.67 6.67 11.06
N GLN A 1126 70.38 6.51 10.73
CA GLN A 1126 69.73 7.18 9.60
C GLN A 1126 69.08 8.51 9.98
N ILE A 1127 69.04 8.86 11.28
CA ILE A 1127 68.49 10.14 11.77
C ILE A 1127 69.51 11.26 11.51
N ASP A 1128 69.05 12.37 10.95
CA ASP A 1128 69.87 13.58 10.79
C ASP A 1128 70.32 14.11 12.18
N SER A 1129 71.62 14.37 12.29
CA SER A 1129 72.30 15.00 13.42
C SER A 1129 71.55 16.21 14.03
N LYS A 1130 70.84 16.99 13.20
CA LYS A 1130 70.05 18.16 13.63
C LYS A 1130 68.89 17.80 14.58
N TYR A 1131 68.27 16.64 14.38
CA TYR A 1131 67.12 16.18 15.15
C TYR A 1131 67.52 15.19 16.25
N LEU A 1132 68.64 14.49 16.08
CA LEU A 1132 69.13 13.48 17.04
C LEU A 1132 69.31 14.07 18.44
N ASN A 1133 69.94 15.25 18.57
CA ASN A 1133 70.12 15.92 19.87
C ASN A 1133 68.78 16.32 20.52
N LYS A 1134 67.79 16.73 19.72
CA LYS A 1134 66.45 17.09 20.22
C LYS A 1134 65.69 15.85 20.70
N ILE A 1135 65.71 14.76 19.93
CA ILE A 1135 65.05 13.50 20.27
C ILE A 1135 65.68 12.90 21.55
N GLU A 1136 67.02 12.91 21.66
CA GLU A 1136 67.68 12.48 22.90
C GLU A 1136 67.33 13.36 24.11
N SER A 1137 67.17 14.68 23.91
CA SER A 1137 66.76 15.59 24.99
C SER A 1137 65.34 15.32 25.50
N ILE A 1138 64.43 14.88 24.61
CA ILE A 1138 63.05 14.50 24.96
C ILE A 1138 63.06 13.25 25.84
N ILE A 1139 63.91 12.25 25.54
CA ILE A 1139 64.06 11.05 26.36
C ILE A 1139 64.70 11.36 27.71
N ARG A 1140 65.69 12.26 27.76
CA ARG A 1140 66.33 12.69 29.02
C ARG A 1140 65.39 13.48 29.94
N LYS A 1141 64.43 14.21 29.36
CA LYS A 1141 63.35 14.94 30.07
C LYS A 1141 62.10 14.07 30.28
N ALA A 1142 62.29 12.80 30.65
CA ALA A 1142 61.18 11.90 30.96
C ALA A 1142 60.29 12.49 32.09
N PRO A 1143 58.96 12.38 32.00
CA PRO A 1143 58.06 12.82 33.08
C PRO A 1143 58.37 12.02 34.35
N LYS A 1144 58.81 12.71 35.42
CA LYS A 1144 59.08 12.09 36.72
C LYS A 1144 57.80 12.04 37.56
N ASN A 1145 57.46 10.82 37.98
CA ASN A 1145 56.46 10.43 38.99
C ASN A 1145 54.97 10.59 38.62
N SER A 1146 54.35 9.49 38.19
CA SER A 1146 53.03 9.11 38.71
C SER A 1146 52.82 7.61 38.59
N THR A 1147 52.70 6.98 39.74
CA THR A 1147 52.12 5.66 39.98
C THR A 1147 50.93 5.37 39.06
N SER A 1148 50.98 4.20 38.42
CA SER A 1148 50.00 3.37 37.70
C SER A 1148 48.47 3.62 37.81
N ALA A 1149 47.98 4.87 37.84
CA ALA A 1149 46.54 5.16 37.91
C ALA A 1149 46.08 6.38 37.09
N ASN A 1150 46.96 7.21 36.51
CA ASN A 1150 46.59 8.30 35.60
C ASN A 1150 47.40 8.19 34.30
N LEU A 1151 46.78 7.66 33.23
CA LEU A 1151 47.41 7.35 31.93
C LEU A 1151 47.42 8.51 30.93
N ASN A 1152 46.89 9.70 31.25
CA ASN A 1152 46.67 10.75 30.27
C ASN A 1152 47.32 12.08 30.69
N ASP A 1153 48.62 12.20 30.46
CA ASP A 1153 49.32 13.50 30.39
C ASP A 1153 49.31 14.07 28.94
N ASP A 1154 48.89 13.26 27.96
CA ASP A 1154 48.62 13.69 26.59
C ASP A 1154 47.20 14.30 26.53
N LEU A 1155 47.03 15.38 25.76
CA LEU A 1155 45.73 16.03 25.54
C LEU A 1155 44.68 15.00 25.12
N VAL A 1156 43.65 14.82 25.96
CA VAL A 1156 42.54 13.88 25.70
C VAL A 1156 41.90 14.23 24.35
N GLU A 1157 41.79 13.22 23.50
CA GLU A 1157 41.16 13.38 22.19
C GLU A 1157 39.70 13.79 22.34
N SER A 1158 39.30 14.82 21.60
CA SER A 1158 37.92 15.28 21.53
C SER A 1158 37.04 14.20 20.91
N VAL A 1159 35.83 14.09 21.45
CA VAL A 1159 34.89 13.02 21.12
C VAL A 1159 33.75 13.62 20.31
N THR A 1160 33.52 13.09 19.11
CA THR A 1160 32.48 13.58 18.19
C THR A 1160 31.44 12.49 17.92
N SER A 1161 30.22 12.91 17.56
CA SER A 1161 29.08 12.00 17.39
C SER A 1161 29.16 11.21 16.09
N CYS A 1162 28.94 9.90 16.17
CA CYS A 1162 28.81 9.04 15.01
C CYS A 1162 27.65 9.46 14.11
N PRO A 1163 27.87 9.66 12.80
CA PRO A 1163 26.81 10.11 11.88
C PRO A 1163 25.69 9.08 11.69
N TYR A 1164 25.94 7.80 11.98
CA TYR A 1164 24.96 6.73 11.84
C TYR A 1164 24.11 6.48 13.09
N CYS A 1165 24.70 6.53 14.29
CA CYS A 1165 24.03 6.13 15.53
C CYS A 1165 24.12 7.14 16.68
N GLY A 1166 24.82 8.26 16.49
CA GLY A 1166 24.95 9.33 17.49
C GLY A 1166 25.88 9.02 18.66
N THR A 1167 26.49 7.83 18.74
CA THR A 1167 27.45 7.51 19.82
C THR A 1167 28.71 8.36 19.70
N LEU A 1168 29.17 8.89 20.83
CA LEU A 1168 30.38 9.70 20.91
C LEU A 1168 31.61 8.77 20.88
N PHE A 1169 32.52 8.98 19.92
CA PHE A 1169 33.81 8.28 19.84
C PHE A 1169 34.93 9.21 19.33
N PRO A 1170 36.22 8.89 19.54
CA PRO A 1170 37.34 9.79 19.23
C PRO A 1170 37.37 10.24 17.76
N GLU A 1171 37.68 11.52 17.52
CA GLU A 1171 37.65 12.15 16.17
C GLU A 1171 38.49 11.43 15.10
N MET A 1172 39.60 10.81 15.47
CA MET A 1172 40.51 10.13 14.55
C MET A 1172 40.20 8.63 14.38
N GLU A 1173 39.27 8.07 15.14
CA GLU A 1173 38.82 6.70 14.90
C GLU A 1173 37.88 6.64 13.69
N THR A 1174 37.99 5.58 12.91
CA THR A 1174 37.19 5.38 11.69
C THR A 1174 36.19 4.24 11.82
N PHE A 1175 36.19 3.52 12.94
CA PHE A 1175 35.29 2.40 13.23
C PHE A 1175 34.50 2.70 14.49
N CYS A 1176 33.17 2.74 14.37
CA CYS A 1176 32.30 3.00 15.51
C CYS A 1176 31.95 1.70 16.24
N SER A 1177 32.31 1.58 17.52
CA SER A 1177 31.97 0.42 18.37
C SER A 1177 30.47 0.25 18.61
N GLY A 1178 29.71 1.35 18.61
CA GLY A 1178 28.25 1.36 18.82
C GLY A 1178 27.47 0.73 17.67
N CYS A 1179 27.70 1.17 16.43
CA CYS A 1179 26.99 0.64 15.25
C CYS A 1179 27.77 -0.40 14.44
N LYS A 1180 29.02 -0.71 14.82
CA LYS A 1180 29.93 -1.64 14.11
C LYS A 1180 30.10 -1.34 12.62
N LYS A 1181 30.06 -0.05 12.24
CA LYS A 1181 30.24 0.43 10.86
C LYS A 1181 31.48 1.32 10.76
N ASN A 1182 32.15 1.27 9.61
CA ASN A 1182 33.20 2.22 9.27
C ASN A 1182 32.57 3.57 8.90
N VAL A 1183 33.00 4.63 9.56
CA VAL A 1183 32.55 6.00 9.32
C VAL A 1183 33.43 6.62 8.23
N PRO A 1184 32.86 7.32 7.23
CA PRO A 1184 33.67 8.02 6.24
C PRO A 1184 34.65 9.00 6.90
N VAL A 1185 35.79 9.14 6.26
CA VAL A 1185 36.83 10.06 6.70
C VAL A 1185 36.79 11.32 5.84
N CYS A 1186 36.89 12.47 6.49
CA CYS A 1186 37.02 13.76 5.85
C CYS A 1186 38.32 13.81 5.04
N ILE A 1187 38.21 14.09 3.74
CA ILE A 1187 39.39 14.21 2.86
C ILE A 1187 40.30 15.41 3.16
N VAL A 1188 39.88 16.34 4.00
CA VAL A 1188 40.65 17.54 4.35
C VAL A 1188 41.41 17.35 5.67
N THR A 1189 40.72 16.91 6.72
CA THR A 1189 41.31 16.80 8.06
C THR A 1189 41.79 15.38 8.39
N GLY A 1190 41.24 14.37 7.72
CA GLY A 1190 41.46 12.96 8.07
C GLY A 1190 40.71 12.49 9.32
N ARG A 1191 39.82 13.31 9.89
CA ARG A 1191 38.87 12.93 10.97
C ARG A 1191 37.64 12.22 10.41
N HIS A 1192 36.88 11.51 11.24
CA HIS A 1192 35.56 11.04 10.80
C HIS A 1192 34.59 12.21 10.61
N ILE A 1193 33.63 12.06 9.70
CA ILE A 1193 32.63 13.10 9.42
C ILE A 1193 31.54 13.19 10.49
N VAL A 1194 31.03 14.40 10.71
CA VAL A 1194 29.92 14.71 11.62
C VAL A 1194 28.69 15.13 10.80
N LYS A 1195 27.49 14.71 11.24
CA LYS A 1195 26.23 14.95 10.52
C LYS A 1195 25.93 16.44 10.29
N ASP A 1196 26.31 17.29 11.25
CA ASP A 1196 25.96 18.71 11.23
C ASP A 1196 26.85 19.57 10.34
N ASP A 1197 28.00 19.07 9.87
CA ASP A 1197 28.98 19.86 9.12
C ASP A 1197 29.60 19.08 7.94
N ILE A 1198 28.78 18.33 7.20
CA ILE A 1198 29.21 17.55 6.05
C ILE A 1198 28.99 18.29 4.72
N THR A 1199 29.95 18.13 3.82
CA THR A 1199 29.91 18.51 2.40
C THR A 1199 30.49 17.40 1.56
N VAL A 1200 30.24 17.46 0.26
CA VAL A 1200 30.85 16.58 -0.73
C VAL A 1200 31.60 17.45 -1.74
N CYS A 1201 32.81 17.03 -2.14
CA CYS A 1201 33.54 17.71 -3.21
C CYS A 1201 32.77 17.58 -4.54
N PRO A 1202 32.51 18.66 -5.28
CA PRO A 1202 31.73 18.61 -6.53
C PRO A 1202 32.43 17.80 -7.63
N GLU A 1203 33.77 17.77 -7.62
CA GLU A 1203 34.56 17.12 -8.67
C GLU A 1203 34.77 15.62 -8.40
N CYS A 1204 35.09 15.23 -7.16
CA CYS A 1204 35.42 13.83 -6.84
C CYS A 1204 34.40 13.10 -5.99
N SER A 1205 33.33 13.78 -5.55
CA SER A 1205 32.25 13.20 -4.76
C SER A 1205 32.70 12.52 -3.46
N PHE A 1206 33.82 12.96 -2.86
CA PHE A 1206 34.28 12.50 -1.55
C PHE A 1206 33.76 13.41 -0.42
N PRO A 1207 33.46 12.84 0.76
CA PRO A 1207 32.95 13.60 1.89
C PRO A 1207 34.05 14.40 2.60
N ALA A 1208 33.69 15.62 3.03
CA ALA A 1208 34.54 16.52 3.79
C ALA A 1208 33.75 17.25 4.88
N ILE A 1209 34.45 17.73 5.92
CA ILE A 1209 33.92 18.66 6.89
C ILE A 1209 33.88 20.03 6.22
N ARG A 1210 32.70 20.65 6.14
CA ARG A 1210 32.46 21.87 5.33
C ARG A 1210 33.29 23.06 5.82
N SER A 1211 33.28 23.33 7.12
CA SER A 1211 34.01 24.45 7.71
C SER A 1211 35.51 24.40 7.37
N GLU A 1212 36.11 23.24 7.60
CA GLU A 1212 37.52 22.96 7.32
C GLU A 1212 37.85 22.99 5.82
N PHE A 1213 36.94 22.53 4.96
CA PHE A 1213 37.16 22.57 3.51
C PHE A 1213 37.12 24.01 2.96
N LEU A 1214 36.20 24.84 3.47
CA LEU A 1214 36.14 26.26 3.13
C LEU A 1214 37.38 27.01 3.61
N GLU A 1215 37.88 26.73 4.81
CA GLU A 1215 39.13 27.33 5.28
C GLU A 1215 40.31 27.02 4.35
N ILE A 1216 40.47 25.78 3.90
CA ILE A 1216 41.56 25.42 2.98
C ILE A 1216 41.43 26.16 1.65
N LEU A 1217 40.24 26.15 1.05
CA LEU A 1217 40.03 26.82 -0.24
C LEU A 1217 40.18 28.35 -0.16
N ASN A 1218 39.98 28.96 1.02
CA ASN A 1218 40.18 30.39 1.23
C ASN A 1218 41.62 30.77 1.55
N THR A 1219 42.43 29.83 2.08
CA THR A 1219 43.81 30.10 2.52
C THR A 1219 44.86 29.74 1.47
N GLU A 1220 44.59 28.75 0.59
CA GLU A 1220 45.54 28.32 -0.45
C GLU A 1220 45.33 29.08 -1.78
N GLU A 1221 46.42 29.51 -2.42
CA GLU A 1221 46.39 30.28 -3.68
C GLU A 1221 45.76 29.50 -4.85
N GLU A 1222 45.88 28.17 -4.87
CA GLU A 1222 45.45 27.34 -6.01
C GLU A 1222 44.03 26.74 -5.87
N LYS A 1223 43.30 26.98 -4.76
CA LYS A 1223 41.92 26.48 -4.52
C LYS A 1223 41.70 25.01 -4.95
N LEU A 1224 42.64 24.13 -4.63
CA LEU A 1224 42.62 22.73 -5.06
C LEU A 1224 42.01 21.83 -3.99
N CYS A 1225 41.26 20.81 -4.43
CA CYS A 1225 40.86 19.73 -3.55
C CYS A 1225 42.07 18.83 -3.19
N PRO A 1226 42.35 18.54 -1.89
CA PRO A 1226 43.47 17.68 -1.50
C PRO A 1226 43.40 16.24 -2.04
N MET A 1227 42.19 15.76 -2.36
CA MET A 1227 41.98 14.41 -2.88
C MET A 1227 42.19 14.33 -4.40
N CYS A 1228 41.46 15.11 -5.18
CA CYS A 1228 41.48 15.01 -6.66
C CYS A 1228 42.38 16.03 -7.36
N HIS A 1229 42.95 17.01 -6.64
CA HIS A 1229 43.78 18.08 -7.20
C HIS A 1229 43.12 18.92 -8.30
N SER A 1230 41.80 18.85 -8.47
CA SER A 1230 41.04 19.76 -9.32
C SER A 1230 40.66 21.04 -8.56
N SER A 1231 40.56 22.14 -9.30
CA SER A 1231 40.15 23.45 -8.79
C SER A 1231 38.68 23.43 -8.39
N VAL A 1232 38.38 23.78 -7.13
CA VAL A 1232 37.01 23.79 -6.61
C VAL A 1232 36.63 25.21 -6.21
N ASP A 1233 35.51 25.69 -6.77
CA ASP A 1233 34.95 26.97 -6.36
C ASP A 1233 34.29 26.83 -4.97
N PRO A 1234 34.65 27.66 -3.98
CA PRO A 1234 34.09 27.56 -2.62
C PRO A 1234 32.57 27.80 -2.58
N SER A 1235 32.01 28.51 -3.56
CA SER A 1235 30.56 28.73 -3.70
C SER A 1235 29.78 27.47 -4.08
N LYS A 1236 30.43 26.47 -4.69
CA LYS A 1236 29.79 25.20 -5.12
C LYS A 1236 29.73 24.16 -4.01
N LEU A 1237 30.33 24.42 -2.84
CA LEU A 1237 30.22 23.54 -1.69
C LEU A 1237 28.87 23.79 -1.01
N GLU A 1238 27.94 22.83 -1.10
CA GLU A 1238 26.64 22.85 -0.43
C GLU A 1238 26.62 21.90 0.77
N LYS A 1239 25.90 22.29 1.83
CA LYS A 1239 25.72 21.44 3.01
C LYS A 1239 24.78 20.29 2.66
N THR A 1240 25.24 19.05 2.83
CA THR A 1240 24.42 17.86 2.57
C THR A 1240 23.91 17.27 3.89
N SER A 1241 22.66 16.82 3.96
CA SER A 1241 22.11 16.14 5.15
C SER A 1241 22.16 14.61 5.05
N GLU A 1242 22.41 14.10 3.85
CA GLU A 1242 22.44 12.67 3.56
C GLU A 1242 23.90 12.19 3.48
N LEU A 1243 24.23 11.13 4.22
CA LEU A 1243 25.39 10.32 3.91
C LEU A 1243 25.07 9.51 2.66
N ALA A 1244 25.15 10.14 1.49
CA ALA A 1244 25.19 9.44 0.23
C ALA A 1244 26.52 8.67 0.16
N MET A 1245 26.50 7.42 0.63
CA MET A 1245 27.55 6.44 0.35
C MET A 1245 27.16 5.66 -0.89
#